data_AF-A0A918Q406-F1
#
_entry.id   AF-A0A918Q406-F1
#
_cell.length_a   1.000
_cell.length_b   1.000
_cell.length_c   1.000
_cell.angle_alpha   90.00
_cell.angle_beta   90.00
_cell.angle_gamma   90.00
#
_symmetry.space_group_name_H-M   'P 1'
#
loop_
_entity.id
_entity.type
_entity.pdbx_description
1 polymer ?
#
loop_
_entity_poly.entity_id
_entity_poly.type
_entity_poly.pdbx_seq_one_letter_code
_entity_poly.pdbx_strand_id
1 'polypeptide(L)'
;MKIPFLFLSLLFTASLSSAQELSQRLYLVGDAGQLDPNGLHPVVEQLRRMIAEEPDGLHSEVIYLGDNIYPKGMPEAGDPSELESQMVLLQQLSLSKEIEGEILMIPGNHDWKKGQADGLKAVLRAQAFIDSLSLTNVRWVPQDGCPGPITRQLNDHTILVAIDSQWWLQRENRPGEDSDCEYKTEEELIAALKDIVQENLDQTIILAMHHPLRTYGEHNGGYTWKDHLFPLTALNPDLYIPLPIIGSIYPLYRTYLGNIQDVPHPKYQEYIEQMQAAVEGHPAIIMVSGHEHALEYTMDNGIHHIVSGAGSKNTYLRKDNPAQFSISAKGFATIDLWSDGSTEMHFFQLGSPEPIFSNALSTAPAAITRTEASTGPALPDSVNQPISDQYGASVFQEKLYGANYREEWMQSVDLRVLKLDSERGGLSIIKRGGGMQTKSLRLVDSLGVEYVLRSVEKYPEAAIPKMLRHTMAKDIVQDQISASFPFGALLIPELAQAVGVVHTKPELVWLADDPGLGIYMEEFANAVYLYEEREVAPEKIDEEDYKYYSTDKMLRKIHEDQDFVIAQKKVLRARLLDLLIGDWDRHDDQWRWIGEETKDGREFIPMPRDRDQAFFVNEGIIPQIASRKWIMPKFQGFGYDIRDVNSFMFNGRYFDRSFLNDLDREDWEEVIDEFLADLDDRTIQSTVESLPATVYPYHGDEIIAKLLYRKSWLKDQALQYYDFISREVDIVGSYKSDKIEVRHEPDGKVDVEFKKISKKGAVQQKYFNRKFDPAVTQEVRLYGLGGEDDIEVTGEGPGLIKVRIMSGLEPDTIRDKSTLDQPANLIYQWREQEDVLDLGSSSTSILSKSSSVYDYDRKSFKYDLIMPLISLEYNIDDGLFLGGGVQWTKHGFRKDPYALQQSIKANYALKTKSFNIYYQGHATNLYNKWGLEWEAIMHAPNYVNNFFGYGNNITSFDKEEYGPKYYRVRYNQFMVNTWARRDLSENMVFKIGPVFQRTRMDEDDNEDKYINSPDQTDVDINDLNHPKFYGGLDMRFEVDETDNKHMPNRGLRFYNQLTHLAGLNANSHSTTQWNSEVSFYWSRQIPSIITWATRFGGGVTWGEYEFFQAQTLGGLDNLRGYRRKRYAGNSMIYNNTEARIRFRDFQTRLFPASTGLVVFHDIGRVWYAPEDSHKWHNSLGVGVWLAPLNSLVVSGDLAFGQEETLFTFNFGYQF
;
A
#
# COMPACT_ATOMS: atom_id res chain seq x y z
N MET A 1 -89.68 -18.73 -33.27
CA MET A 1 -88.88 -18.18 -34.39
C MET A 1 -87.63 -17.59 -33.74
N LYS A 2 -86.55 -18.37 -33.49
CA LYS A 2 -85.41 -18.74 -34.36
C LYS A 2 -84.56 -17.50 -34.77
N ILE A 3 -83.47 -17.16 -34.06
CA ILE A 3 -82.01 -17.54 -34.25
C ILE A 3 -81.30 -16.63 -35.30
N PRO A 4 -80.01 -16.20 -35.20
CA PRO A 4 -79.05 -15.94 -34.08
C PRO A 4 -78.43 -14.49 -34.17
N PHE A 5 -77.76 -13.83 -33.22
CA PHE A 5 -76.68 -14.18 -32.26
C PHE A 5 -75.40 -14.76 -32.89
N LEU A 6 -74.75 -13.99 -33.78
CA LEU A 6 -73.43 -14.31 -34.33
C LEU A 6 -72.44 -13.12 -34.30
N PHE A 7 -72.65 -12.14 -33.43
CA PHE A 7 -71.80 -10.93 -33.37
C PHE A 7 -71.23 -10.60 -31.98
N LEU A 8 -71.40 -11.47 -30.97
CA LEU A 8 -70.90 -11.22 -29.61
C LEU A 8 -69.89 -12.25 -29.09
N SER A 9 -69.47 -13.23 -29.90
CA SER A 9 -68.54 -14.29 -29.51
C SER A 9 -67.15 -14.18 -30.16
N LEU A 10 -66.83 -13.04 -30.80
CA LEU A 10 -65.55 -12.80 -31.49
C LEU A 10 -64.72 -11.67 -30.85
N LEU A 11 -65.09 -11.21 -29.65
CA LEU A 11 -64.31 -10.29 -28.81
C LEU A 11 -63.77 -10.94 -27.51
N PHE A 12 -63.85 -12.27 -27.41
CA PHE A 12 -63.29 -13.06 -26.32
C PHE A 12 -62.27 -14.07 -26.87
N THR A 13 -61.27 -13.57 -27.60
CA THR A 13 -60.01 -14.29 -27.78
C THR A 13 -59.04 -13.75 -26.73
N ALA A 14 -58.74 -14.63 -25.78
CA ALA A 14 -57.79 -14.48 -24.69
C ALA A 14 -56.55 -13.67 -25.08
N SER A 15 -56.47 -12.43 -24.59
CA SER A 15 -55.23 -11.94 -24.01
C SER A 15 -55.09 -12.65 -22.67
N LEU A 16 -54.47 -13.84 -22.70
CA LEU A 16 -53.75 -14.35 -21.54
C LEU A 16 -52.67 -13.30 -21.26
N SER A 17 -53.00 -12.34 -20.40
CA SER A 17 -51.98 -11.66 -19.61
C SER A 17 -51.27 -12.79 -18.87
N SER A 18 -50.02 -13.07 -19.23
CA SER A 18 -49.13 -13.73 -18.28
C SER A 18 -49.25 -12.91 -17.00
N ALA A 19 -49.63 -13.53 -15.88
CA ALA A 19 -49.55 -12.84 -14.61
C ALA A 19 -48.06 -12.55 -14.39
N GLN A 20 -47.72 -11.29 -14.14
CA GLN A 20 -46.39 -10.88 -13.74
C GLN A 20 -46.14 -11.53 -12.38
N GLU A 21 -45.29 -12.56 -12.34
CA GLU A 21 -45.01 -13.34 -11.14
C GLU A 21 -43.69 -12.87 -10.55
N LEU A 22 -43.68 -12.58 -9.24
CA LEU A 22 -42.48 -12.17 -8.54
C LEU A 22 -41.55 -13.38 -8.48
N SER A 23 -40.42 -13.29 -9.18
CA SER A 23 -39.46 -14.38 -9.28
C SER A 23 -38.53 -14.43 -8.07
N GLN A 24 -38.10 -13.25 -7.60
CA GLN A 24 -37.09 -13.16 -6.54
C GLN A 24 -37.16 -11.78 -5.86
N ARG A 25 -36.84 -11.72 -4.57
CA ARG A 25 -36.69 -10.47 -3.82
C ARG A 25 -35.31 -10.37 -3.19
N LEU A 26 -34.72 -9.18 -3.27
CA LEU A 26 -33.46 -8.83 -2.63
C LEU A 26 -33.72 -7.86 -1.47
N TYR A 27 -33.30 -8.21 -0.27
CA TYR A 27 -33.28 -7.32 0.90
C TYR A 27 -31.90 -6.65 1.01
N LEU A 28 -31.88 -5.32 1.12
CA LEU A 28 -30.65 -4.53 1.11
C LEU A 28 -30.48 -3.83 2.47
N VAL A 29 -29.47 -4.23 3.24
CA VAL A 29 -29.24 -3.71 4.62
C VAL A 29 -27.80 -3.28 4.81
N GLY A 30 -27.53 -1.98 4.84
CA GLY A 30 -26.24 -1.42 5.28
C GLY A 30 -26.27 -1.01 6.75
N ASP A 31 -25.10 -0.80 7.35
CA ASP A 31 -24.95 -0.28 8.71
C ASP A 31 -25.59 -1.17 9.79
N ALA A 32 -25.47 -2.50 9.66
CA ALA A 32 -26.11 -3.47 10.55
C ALA A 32 -25.27 -3.83 11.80
N GLY A 33 -24.12 -3.19 12.00
CA GLY A 33 -23.12 -3.63 12.96
C GLY A 33 -23.35 -3.28 14.43
N GLN A 34 -24.57 -2.89 14.84
CA GLN A 34 -24.87 -2.52 16.23
C GLN A 34 -26.22 -3.10 16.70
N LEU A 35 -26.20 -3.76 17.86
CA LEU A 35 -27.39 -4.29 18.52
C LEU A 35 -28.10 -3.23 19.37
N ASP A 36 -29.40 -3.43 19.62
CA ASP A 36 -30.13 -2.67 20.61
C ASP A 36 -29.73 -3.05 22.05
N PRO A 37 -30.17 -2.30 23.09
CA PRO A 37 -29.86 -2.64 24.49
C PRO A 37 -30.39 -4.00 24.96
N ASN A 38 -31.27 -4.67 24.21
CA ASN A 38 -31.78 -6.01 24.51
C ASN A 38 -30.98 -7.11 23.79
N GLY A 39 -29.95 -6.76 23.02
CA GLY A 39 -29.13 -7.69 22.25
C GLY A 39 -29.76 -8.17 20.95
N LEU A 40 -30.78 -7.47 20.42
CA LEU A 40 -31.44 -7.79 19.15
C LEU A 40 -31.14 -6.71 18.10
N HIS A 41 -31.13 -7.11 16.82
CA HIS A 41 -31.01 -6.14 15.72
C HIS A 41 -32.42 -5.77 15.18
N PRO A 42 -32.89 -4.53 15.38
CA PRO A 42 -34.31 -4.20 15.17
C PRO A 42 -34.76 -4.33 13.70
N VAL A 43 -33.89 -4.03 12.74
CA VAL A 43 -34.18 -4.22 11.30
C VAL A 43 -34.22 -5.71 10.95
N VAL A 44 -33.36 -6.55 11.54
CA VAL A 44 -33.35 -7.99 11.29
C VAL A 44 -34.65 -8.63 11.80
N GLU A 45 -35.13 -8.19 12.97
CA GLU A 45 -36.42 -8.62 13.51
C GLU A 45 -37.60 -8.24 12.60
N GLN A 46 -37.54 -7.07 11.95
CA GLN A 46 -38.57 -6.67 10.98
C GLN A 46 -38.49 -7.50 9.70
N LEU A 47 -37.28 -7.74 9.16
CA LEU A 47 -37.06 -8.61 8.00
C LEU A 47 -37.62 -10.01 8.27
N ARG A 48 -37.33 -10.59 9.44
CA ARG A 48 -37.84 -11.91 9.83
C ARG A 48 -39.36 -11.99 9.77
N ARG A 49 -40.06 -10.94 10.21
CA ARG A 49 -41.53 -10.88 10.15
C ARG A 49 -42.03 -10.78 8.72
N MET A 50 -41.37 -9.96 7.90
CA MET A 50 -41.76 -9.79 6.50
C MET A 50 -41.52 -11.06 5.69
N ILE A 51 -40.37 -11.72 5.85
CA ILE A 51 -40.03 -13.01 5.22
C ILE A 51 -41.07 -14.07 5.59
N ALA A 52 -41.51 -14.12 6.85
CA ALA A 52 -42.53 -15.06 7.30
C ALA A 52 -43.93 -14.82 6.69
N GLU A 53 -44.17 -13.66 6.09
CA GLU A 53 -45.42 -13.31 5.40
C GLU A 53 -45.31 -13.45 3.87
N GLU A 54 -44.16 -13.87 3.33
CA GLU A 54 -43.94 -14.04 1.90
C GLU A 54 -44.65 -15.29 1.34
N PRO A 55 -44.99 -15.30 0.04
CA PRO A 55 -45.53 -16.49 -0.61
C PRO A 55 -44.57 -17.68 -0.51
N ASP A 56 -45.11 -18.87 -0.23
CA ASP A 56 -44.35 -20.12 -0.22
C ASP A 56 -43.59 -20.32 -1.55
N GLY A 57 -42.27 -20.51 -1.47
CA GLY A 57 -41.39 -20.72 -2.63
C GLY A 57 -40.86 -19.45 -3.30
N LEU A 58 -41.08 -18.25 -2.72
CA LEU A 58 -40.40 -17.05 -3.17
C LEU A 58 -38.90 -17.12 -2.81
N HIS A 59 -38.04 -16.98 -3.82
CA HIS A 59 -36.60 -16.94 -3.60
C HIS A 59 -36.20 -15.56 -3.05
N SER A 60 -35.93 -15.47 -1.76
CA SER A 60 -35.52 -14.24 -1.08
C SER A 60 -34.04 -14.28 -0.67
N GLU A 61 -33.31 -13.20 -0.96
CA GLU A 61 -31.90 -13.04 -0.59
C GLU A 61 -31.68 -11.81 0.28
N VAL A 62 -30.66 -11.85 1.14
CA VAL A 62 -30.28 -10.71 1.98
C VAL A 62 -28.87 -10.28 1.62
N ILE A 63 -28.69 -9.00 1.27
CA ILE A 63 -27.40 -8.40 0.96
C ILE A 63 -27.10 -7.36 2.04
N TYR A 64 -26.11 -7.67 2.87
CA TYR A 64 -25.53 -6.72 3.80
C TYR A 64 -24.51 -5.83 3.07
N LEU A 65 -24.75 -4.53 3.06
CA LEU A 65 -24.01 -3.53 2.27
C LEU A 65 -22.88 -2.85 3.06
N GLY A 66 -22.27 -3.57 4.01
CA GLY A 66 -21.14 -3.10 4.81
C GLY A 66 -21.48 -2.45 6.13
N ASP A 67 -20.42 -2.23 6.91
CA ASP A 67 -20.45 -1.86 8.33
C ASP A 67 -21.23 -2.90 9.16
N ASN A 68 -20.82 -4.16 8.96
CA ASN A 68 -21.41 -5.32 9.59
C ASN A 68 -21.01 -5.45 11.06
N ILE A 69 -19.93 -4.79 11.51
CA ILE A 69 -19.42 -4.81 12.89
C ILE A 69 -18.90 -3.43 13.33
N TYR A 70 -19.49 -2.85 14.39
CA TYR A 70 -18.96 -1.64 15.04
C TYR A 70 -18.10 -1.92 16.28
N PRO A 71 -17.20 -0.98 16.66
CA PRO A 71 -16.81 0.22 15.92
C PRO A 71 -15.63 0.00 14.95
N LYS A 72 -14.97 -1.15 15.00
CA LYS A 72 -13.67 -1.40 14.35
C LYS A 72 -13.54 -2.83 13.79
N GLY A 73 -14.63 -3.40 13.28
CA GLY A 73 -14.59 -4.74 12.68
C GLY A 73 -14.41 -5.83 13.72
N MET A 74 -14.19 -7.07 13.27
CA MET A 74 -13.90 -8.20 14.16
C MET A 74 -12.54 -7.99 14.86
N PRO A 75 -12.49 -7.88 16.21
CA PRO A 75 -11.25 -7.64 16.94
C PRO A 75 -10.35 -8.90 17.00
N GLU A 76 -9.17 -8.77 17.61
CA GLU A 76 -8.26 -9.90 17.84
C GLU A 76 -8.90 -10.91 18.81
N ALA A 77 -8.55 -12.19 18.68
CA ALA A 77 -8.98 -13.20 19.63
C ALA A 77 -8.55 -12.80 21.05
N GLY A 78 -9.47 -12.96 22.00
CA GLY A 78 -9.29 -12.58 23.41
C GLY A 78 -9.59 -11.10 23.71
N ASP A 79 -9.83 -10.24 22.72
CA ASP A 79 -10.25 -8.87 22.99
C ASP A 79 -11.59 -8.86 23.75
N PRO A 80 -11.77 -8.02 24.80
CA PRO A 80 -13.02 -7.96 25.55
C PRO A 80 -14.28 -7.70 24.70
N SER A 81 -14.13 -7.13 23.50
CA SER A 81 -15.21 -6.83 22.55
C SER A 81 -15.45 -7.92 21.48
N GLU A 82 -14.68 -9.01 21.49
CA GLU A 82 -14.81 -10.12 20.53
C GLU A 82 -16.20 -10.76 20.59
N LEU A 83 -16.65 -11.14 21.80
CA LEU A 83 -17.95 -11.80 21.97
C LEU A 83 -19.11 -10.90 21.51
N GLU A 84 -19.03 -9.60 21.77
CA GLU A 84 -20.02 -8.62 21.31
C GLU A 84 -20.07 -8.57 19.78
N SER A 85 -18.90 -8.53 19.13
CA SER A 85 -18.77 -8.53 17.66
C SER A 85 -19.31 -9.82 17.03
N GLN A 86 -19.05 -10.97 17.64
CA GLN A 86 -19.60 -12.26 17.21
C GLN A 86 -21.13 -12.30 17.35
N MET A 87 -21.68 -11.77 18.46
CA MET A 87 -23.12 -11.70 18.67
C MET A 87 -23.82 -10.82 17.62
N VAL A 88 -23.21 -9.70 17.24
CA VAL A 88 -23.70 -8.82 16.16
C VAL A 88 -23.85 -9.60 14.85
N LEU A 89 -22.81 -10.35 14.46
CA LEU A 89 -22.87 -11.18 13.25
C LEU A 89 -23.91 -12.31 13.39
N LEU A 90 -23.93 -13.04 14.50
CA LEU A 90 -24.89 -14.12 14.72
C LEU A 90 -26.35 -13.66 14.61
N GLN A 91 -26.67 -12.43 15.03
CA GLN A 91 -27.99 -11.85 14.84
C GLN A 91 -28.30 -11.63 13.36
N GLN A 92 -27.38 -11.06 12.59
CA GLN A 92 -27.54 -10.87 11.13
C GLN A 92 -27.71 -12.22 10.41
N LEU A 93 -26.82 -13.18 10.71
CA LEU A 93 -26.81 -14.51 10.12
C LEU A 93 -28.00 -15.37 10.51
N SER A 94 -28.72 -15.01 11.58
CA SER A 94 -29.86 -15.79 12.04
C SER A 94 -30.93 -15.97 10.96
N LEU A 95 -31.08 -14.98 10.05
CA LEU A 95 -32.00 -14.98 8.90
C LEU A 95 -31.77 -16.13 7.92
N SER A 96 -30.60 -16.80 7.98
CA SER A 96 -30.24 -17.86 7.04
C SER A 96 -31.16 -19.08 7.14
N LYS A 97 -31.92 -19.18 8.24
CA LYS A 97 -32.89 -20.26 8.50
C LYS A 97 -34.29 -19.93 7.99
N GLU A 98 -34.57 -18.66 7.74
CA GLU A 98 -35.88 -18.17 7.31
C GLU A 98 -35.96 -17.90 5.80
N ILE A 99 -34.82 -17.81 5.10
CA ILE A 99 -34.78 -17.60 3.65
C ILE A 99 -34.39 -18.87 2.89
N GLU A 100 -34.94 -19.03 1.68
CA GLU A 100 -34.48 -20.07 0.73
C GLU A 100 -33.19 -19.67 -0.01
N GLY A 101 -32.98 -18.36 -0.21
CA GLY A 101 -31.80 -17.83 -0.90
C GLY A 101 -30.57 -17.71 0.00
N GLU A 102 -29.62 -16.87 -0.44
CA GLU A 102 -28.35 -16.65 0.26
C GLU A 102 -28.32 -15.33 1.03
N ILE A 103 -27.49 -15.30 2.07
CA ILE A 103 -27.02 -14.07 2.72
C ILE A 103 -25.64 -13.72 2.18
N LEU A 104 -25.52 -12.55 1.58
CA LEU A 104 -24.27 -11.99 1.08
C LEU A 104 -23.82 -10.84 1.98
N MET A 105 -22.59 -10.90 2.49
CA MET A 105 -22.04 -9.86 3.36
C MET A 105 -20.88 -9.14 2.65
N ILE A 106 -21.11 -7.89 2.27
CA ILE A 106 -20.09 -6.98 1.72
C ILE A 106 -19.45 -6.23 2.88
N PRO A 107 -18.11 -6.09 2.95
CA PRO A 107 -17.46 -5.30 3.99
C PRO A 107 -17.60 -3.79 3.78
N GLY A 108 -17.71 -3.05 4.88
CA GLY A 108 -17.64 -1.58 4.92
C GLY A 108 -16.36 -1.07 5.58
N ASN A 109 -16.24 0.25 5.72
CA ASN A 109 -15.03 0.85 6.28
C ASN A 109 -14.84 0.50 7.76
N HIS A 110 -15.91 0.28 8.52
CA HIS A 110 -15.80 -0.18 9.90
C HIS A 110 -15.30 -1.62 10.00
N ASP A 111 -15.70 -2.51 9.09
CA ASP A 111 -15.21 -3.88 9.00
C ASP A 111 -13.70 -3.91 8.71
N TRP A 112 -13.23 -2.98 7.88
CA TRP A 112 -11.81 -2.66 7.65
C TRP A 112 -11.17 -1.78 8.73
N LYS A 113 -11.69 -1.82 9.97
CA LYS A 113 -11.11 -1.11 11.14
C LYS A 113 -10.94 0.41 10.93
N LYS A 114 -11.83 1.03 10.15
CA LYS A 114 -11.80 2.45 9.74
C LYS A 114 -10.57 2.82 8.89
N GLY A 115 -10.12 1.93 8.02
CA GLY A 115 -9.01 2.20 7.12
C GLY A 115 -7.62 2.10 7.75
N GLN A 116 -7.52 1.56 8.98
CA GLN A 116 -6.23 1.35 9.66
C GLN A 116 -5.43 0.23 8.97
N ALA A 117 -4.11 0.23 9.21
CA ALA A 117 -3.15 -0.72 8.63
C ALA A 117 -3.46 -2.21 8.91
N ASP A 118 -4.25 -2.53 9.94
CA ASP A 118 -4.68 -3.89 10.29
C ASP A 118 -6.12 -4.21 9.86
N GLY A 119 -6.73 -3.37 9.03
CA GLY A 119 -8.09 -3.56 8.51
C GLY A 119 -8.28 -4.89 7.79
N LEU A 120 -7.32 -5.31 6.95
CA LEU A 120 -7.38 -6.61 6.26
C LEU A 120 -7.50 -7.78 7.25
N LYS A 121 -6.75 -7.74 8.37
CA LYS A 121 -6.83 -8.79 9.39
C LYS A 121 -8.21 -8.84 10.05
N ALA A 122 -8.84 -7.69 10.30
CA ALA A 122 -10.20 -7.64 10.84
C ALA A 122 -11.23 -8.26 9.89
N VAL A 123 -11.11 -7.99 8.58
CA VAL A 123 -11.94 -8.60 7.53
C VAL A 123 -11.74 -10.11 7.48
N LEU A 124 -10.50 -10.58 7.46
CA LEU A 124 -10.19 -12.01 7.44
C LEU A 124 -10.69 -12.75 8.68
N ARG A 125 -10.65 -12.12 9.86
CA ARG A 125 -11.23 -12.69 11.09
C ARG A 125 -12.76 -12.79 11.03
N ALA A 126 -13.42 -11.75 10.51
CA ALA A 126 -14.87 -11.78 10.34
C ALA A 126 -15.29 -12.90 9.37
N GLN A 127 -14.59 -13.04 8.25
CA GLN A 127 -14.79 -14.12 7.30
C GLN A 127 -14.53 -15.49 7.95
N ALA A 128 -13.39 -15.68 8.63
CA ALA A 128 -13.06 -16.94 9.29
C ALA A 128 -14.10 -17.34 10.35
N PHE A 129 -14.63 -16.37 11.10
CA PHE A 129 -15.72 -16.63 12.04
C PHE A 129 -16.99 -17.12 11.31
N ILE A 130 -17.39 -16.48 10.21
CA ILE A 130 -18.55 -16.91 9.42
C ILE A 130 -18.34 -18.32 8.85
N ASP A 131 -17.17 -18.58 8.27
CA ASP A 131 -16.82 -19.87 7.69
C ASP A 131 -16.84 -20.99 8.76
N SER A 132 -16.43 -20.68 10.00
CA SER A 132 -16.45 -21.63 11.12
C SER A 132 -17.86 -22.11 11.49
N LEU A 133 -18.90 -21.33 11.18
CA LEU A 133 -20.29 -21.71 11.44
C LEU A 133 -20.82 -22.76 10.44
N SER A 134 -20.10 -23.01 9.34
CA SER A 134 -20.47 -24.00 8.32
C SER A 134 -21.90 -23.82 7.77
N LEU A 135 -22.35 -22.56 7.63
CA LEU A 135 -23.64 -22.22 7.04
C LEU A 135 -23.55 -22.30 5.52
N THR A 136 -24.42 -23.09 4.88
CA THR A 136 -24.31 -23.38 3.44
C THR A 136 -24.82 -22.26 2.53
N ASN A 137 -25.65 -21.34 3.05
CA ASN A 137 -26.26 -20.24 2.31
C ASN A 137 -25.80 -18.85 2.81
N VAL A 138 -24.62 -18.76 3.42
CA VAL A 138 -24.03 -17.48 3.88
C VAL A 138 -22.65 -17.33 3.26
N ARG A 139 -22.37 -16.14 2.70
CA ARG A 139 -21.06 -15.85 2.10
C ARG A 139 -20.59 -14.44 2.44
N TRP A 140 -19.34 -14.33 2.89
CA TRP A 140 -18.61 -13.07 2.86
C TRP A 140 -18.12 -12.80 1.44
N VAL A 141 -18.48 -11.66 0.85
CA VAL A 141 -18.22 -11.37 -0.56
C VAL A 141 -17.72 -9.93 -0.76
N PRO A 142 -16.61 -9.72 -1.49
CA PRO A 142 -15.65 -10.72 -1.97
C PRO A 142 -14.84 -11.38 -0.83
N GLN A 143 -14.31 -12.58 -1.08
CA GLN A 143 -13.51 -13.32 -0.11
C GLN A 143 -12.07 -12.83 -0.03
N ASP A 144 -11.38 -13.18 1.07
CA ASP A 144 -9.95 -12.96 1.31
C ASP A 144 -9.52 -11.48 1.29
N GLY A 145 -10.48 -10.55 1.47
CA GLY A 145 -10.27 -9.11 1.37
C GLY A 145 -9.98 -8.62 -0.06
N CYS A 146 -10.27 -9.45 -1.07
CA CYS A 146 -10.09 -9.10 -2.48
C CYS A 146 -11.13 -8.06 -2.95
N PRO A 147 -10.83 -7.28 -4.01
CA PRO A 147 -11.72 -6.22 -4.47
C PRO A 147 -13.02 -6.68 -5.15
N GLY A 148 -13.08 -7.91 -5.68
CA GLY A 148 -14.05 -8.26 -6.72
C GLY A 148 -13.63 -7.69 -8.09
N PRO A 149 -14.53 -7.63 -9.10
CA PRO A 149 -15.95 -7.96 -9.03
C PRO A 149 -16.19 -9.46 -8.89
N ILE A 150 -17.19 -9.83 -8.09
CA ILE A 150 -17.74 -11.19 -8.04
C ILE A 150 -19.14 -11.16 -8.67
N THR A 151 -19.34 -11.99 -9.70
CA THR A 151 -20.61 -12.09 -10.42
C THR A 151 -21.46 -13.24 -9.90
N ARG A 152 -22.77 -13.05 -9.82
CA ARG A 152 -23.75 -14.11 -9.52
C ARG A 152 -25.00 -13.92 -10.36
N GLN A 153 -25.38 -14.94 -11.11
CA GLN A 153 -26.65 -14.95 -11.83
C GLN A 153 -27.80 -15.03 -10.83
N LEU A 154 -28.75 -14.09 -10.88
CA LEU A 154 -29.95 -14.13 -10.06
C LEU A 154 -31.09 -14.84 -10.79
N ASN A 155 -31.34 -14.43 -12.05
CA ASN A 155 -32.26 -15.09 -12.97
C ASN A 155 -31.82 -14.85 -14.43
N ASP A 156 -32.59 -15.32 -15.42
CA ASP A 156 -32.22 -15.22 -16.85
C ASP A 156 -32.00 -13.77 -17.36
N HIS A 157 -32.49 -12.78 -16.63
CA HIS A 157 -32.48 -11.37 -17.01
C HIS A 157 -31.65 -10.47 -16.11
N THR A 158 -31.15 -10.96 -14.98
CA THR A 158 -30.50 -10.12 -13.96
C THR A 158 -29.27 -10.81 -13.37
N ILE A 159 -28.17 -10.05 -13.31
CA ILE A 159 -26.91 -10.45 -12.70
C ILE A 159 -26.54 -9.50 -11.55
N LEU A 160 -26.07 -10.07 -10.44
CA LEU A 160 -25.51 -9.34 -9.31
C LEU A 160 -23.98 -9.27 -9.44
N VAL A 161 -23.42 -8.10 -9.22
CA VAL A 161 -21.97 -7.85 -9.19
C VAL A 161 -21.62 -7.23 -7.84
N ALA A 162 -20.82 -7.92 -7.02
CA ALA A 162 -20.39 -7.43 -5.72
C ALA A 162 -18.93 -6.92 -5.77
N ILE A 163 -18.69 -5.74 -5.19
CA ILE A 163 -17.37 -5.11 -5.09
C ILE A 163 -17.10 -4.66 -3.65
N ASP A 164 -15.90 -4.96 -3.14
CA ASP A 164 -15.39 -4.33 -1.93
C ASP A 164 -14.87 -2.92 -2.28
N SER A 165 -15.73 -1.91 -2.11
CA SER A 165 -15.32 -0.54 -2.40
C SER A 165 -14.38 0.06 -1.34
N GLN A 166 -14.34 -0.52 -0.13
CA GLN A 166 -13.36 -0.10 0.87
C GLN A 166 -11.95 -0.53 0.47
N TRP A 167 -11.78 -1.65 -0.25
CA TRP A 167 -10.49 -2.00 -0.85
C TRP A 167 -9.91 -0.83 -1.66
N TRP A 168 -10.73 -0.14 -2.48
CA TRP A 168 -10.29 1.03 -3.27
C TRP A 168 -9.84 2.21 -2.39
N LEU A 169 -10.54 2.44 -1.28
CA LEU A 169 -10.31 3.56 -0.35
C LEU A 169 -9.34 3.21 0.79
N GLN A 170 -8.83 1.97 0.84
CA GLN A 170 -7.86 1.51 1.81
C GLN A 170 -6.47 2.05 1.49
N ARG A 171 -5.84 2.75 2.45
CA ARG A 171 -4.53 3.39 2.26
C ARG A 171 -3.36 2.40 2.27
N GLU A 172 -3.39 1.46 3.21
CA GLU A 172 -2.28 0.56 3.50
C GLU A 172 -2.77 -0.88 3.70
N ASN A 173 -1.90 -1.85 3.39
CA ASN A 173 -2.09 -3.28 3.66
C ASN A 173 -3.39 -3.89 3.13
N ARG A 174 -3.82 -3.46 1.94
CA ARG A 174 -4.81 -4.20 1.14
C ARG A 174 -4.12 -5.24 0.26
N PRO A 175 -4.80 -6.34 -0.13
CA PRO A 175 -4.27 -7.28 -1.13
C PRO A 175 -3.90 -6.55 -2.42
N GLY A 176 -2.77 -6.92 -3.03
CA GLY A 176 -2.17 -6.24 -4.19
C GLY A 176 -1.44 -7.23 -5.09
N GLU A 177 -0.31 -6.83 -5.70
CA GLU A 177 0.43 -7.68 -6.64
C GLU A 177 0.78 -9.07 -6.06
N ASP A 178 1.18 -9.12 -4.80
CA ASP A 178 1.63 -10.35 -4.15
C ASP A 178 0.51 -11.14 -3.44
N SER A 179 -0.77 -10.96 -3.78
CA SER A 179 -1.88 -11.72 -3.21
C SER A 179 -2.51 -12.69 -4.21
N ASP A 180 -3.20 -13.73 -3.73
CA ASP A 180 -4.02 -14.64 -4.55
C ASP A 180 -5.33 -13.99 -5.06
N CYS A 181 -5.46 -12.67 -4.97
CA CYS A 181 -6.61 -11.99 -5.54
C CYS A 181 -6.57 -12.03 -7.06
N GLU A 182 -7.75 -12.22 -7.65
CA GLU A 182 -7.90 -12.26 -9.09
C GLU A 182 -7.57 -10.93 -9.76
N TYR A 183 -8.02 -9.84 -9.12
CA TYR A 183 -7.75 -8.47 -9.53
C TYR A 183 -6.94 -7.79 -8.43
N LYS A 184 -5.79 -7.26 -8.80
CA LYS A 184 -4.75 -6.78 -7.89
C LYS A 184 -4.56 -5.28 -7.95
N THR A 185 -5.11 -4.64 -8.99
CA THR A 185 -5.00 -3.22 -9.26
C THR A 185 -6.35 -2.58 -9.52
N GLU A 186 -6.41 -1.26 -9.35
CA GLU A 186 -7.62 -0.47 -9.66
C GLU A 186 -7.98 -0.56 -11.15
N GLU A 187 -6.97 -0.57 -12.03
CA GLU A 187 -7.15 -0.75 -13.46
C GLU A 187 -7.69 -2.13 -13.83
N GLU A 188 -7.18 -3.21 -13.21
CA GLU A 188 -7.68 -4.58 -13.43
C GLU A 188 -9.13 -4.73 -12.97
N LEU A 189 -9.48 -4.17 -11.80
CA LEU A 189 -10.85 -4.15 -11.29
C LEU A 189 -11.82 -3.45 -12.26
N ILE A 190 -11.40 -2.30 -12.81
CA ILE A 190 -12.22 -1.54 -13.78
C ILE A 190 -12.31 -2.25 -15.14
N ALA A 191 -11.21 -2.87 -15.61
CA ALA A 191 -11.22 -3.65 -16.84
C ALA A 191 -12.17 -4.85 -16.73
N ALA A 192 -12.12 -5.57 -15.60
CA ALA A 192 -13.01 -6.69 -15.34
C ALA A 192 -14.48 -6.27 -15.26
N LEU A 193 -14.77 -5.14 -14.61
CA LEU A 193 -16.12 -4.59 -14.58
C LEU A 193 -16.62 -4.23 -15.99
N LYS A 194 -15.76 -3.65 -16.85
CA LYS A 194 -16.10 -3.36 -18.24
C LYS A 194 -16.38 -4.62 -19.06
N ASP A 195 -15.59 -5.67 -18.86
CA ASP A 195 -15.82 -6.97 -19.53
C ASP A 195 -17.19 -7.53 -19.12
N ILE A 196 -17.51 -7.55 -17.83
CA ILE A 196 -18.83 -7.98 -17.32
C ILE A 196 -19.95 -7.15 -17.94
N VAL A 197 -19.78 -5.82 -18.01
CA VAL A 197 -20.78 -4.93 -18.62
C VAL A 197 -20.98 -5.22 -20.10
N GLN A 198 -19.91 -5.51 -20.86
CA GLN A 198 -20.00 -5.84 -22.29
C GLN A 198 -20.58 -7.23 -22.55
N GLU A 199 -20.29 -8.20 -21.68
CA GLU A 199 -20.81 -9.56 -21.79
C GLU A 199 -22.30 -9.66 -21.46
N ASN A 200 -22.85 -8.73 -20.68
CA ASN A 200 -24.20 -8.79 -20.13
C ASN A 200 -25.12 -7.65 -20.60
N LEU A 201 -24.89 -7.10 -21.80
CA LEU A 201 -25.69 -6.00 -22.37
C LEU A 201 -27.20 -6.33 -22.53
N ASP A 202 -27.57 -7.60 -22.52
CA ASP A 202 -28.93 -8.12 -22.58
C ASP A 202 -29.55 -8.41 -21.20
N GLN A 203 -28.83 -8.14 -20.10
CA GLN A 203 -29.29 -8.34 -18.73
C GLN A 203 -29.31 -7.01 -17.94
N THR A 204 -30.01 -7.00 -16.81
CA THR A 204 -29.93 -5.94 -15.80
C THR A 204 -28.78 -6.23 -14.86
N ILE A 205 -27.90 -5.26 -14.63
CA ILE A 205 -26.78 -5.42 -13.70
C ILE A 205 -27.10 -4.70 -12.39
N ILE A 206 -27.13 -5.44 -11.29
CA ILE A 206 -27.17 -4.90 -9.93
C ILE A 206 -25.75 -4.88 -9.39
N LEU A 207 -25.19 -3.68 -9.19
CA LEU A 207 -23.85 -3.47 -8.66
C LEU A 207 -23.93 -3.13 -7.16
N ALA A 208 -23.52 -4.07 -6.31
CA ALA A 208 -23.55 -3.96 -4.86
C ALA A 208 -22.17 -3.63 -4.28
N MET A 209 -22.14 -2.62 -3.41
CA MET A 209 -20.92 -2.07 -2.81
C MET A 209 -21.26 -1.37 -1.49
N HIS A 210 -20.27 -0.99 -0.68
CA HIS A 210 -20.55 -0.21 0.53
C HIS A 210 -20.70 1.30 0.26
N HIS A 211 -19.77 1.86 -0.51
CA HIS A 211 -19.60 3.31 -0.73
C HIS A 211 -20.51 3.84 -1.86
N PRO A 212 -21.43 4.79 -1.59
CA PRO A 212 -22.33 5.35 -2.59
C PRO A 212 -21.63 6.31 -3.56
N LEU A 213 -22.02 6.27 -4.84
CA LEU A 213 -21.62 7.28 -5.83
C LEU A 213 -22.41 8.59 -5.68
N ARG A 214 -23.60 8.54 -5.08
CA ARG A 214 -24.49 9.68 -4.81
C ARG A 214 -25.08 9.54 -3.41
N THR A 215 -24.89 10.56 -2.57
CA THR A 215 -25.41 10.64 -1.19
C THR A 215 -25.53 12.10 -0.74
N TYR A 216 -26.39 12.42 0.22
CA TYR A 216 -26.64 13.81 0.67
C TYR A 216 -26.65 14.00 2.20
N GLY A 217 -26.07 13.05 2.94
CA GLY A 217 -25.90 13.13 4.40
C GLY A 217 -24.54 13.64 4.86
N GLU A 218 -24.07 13.17 6.02
CA GLU A 218 -22.87 13.70 6.69
C GLU A 218 -21.59 13.46 5.88
N HIS A 219 -21.52 12.36 5.13
CA HIS A 219 -20.36 12.02 4.29
C HIS A 219 -20.27 12.90 3.03
N ASN A 220 -21.28 13.71 2.77
CA ASN A 220 -21.30 14.73 1.72
C ASN A 220 -21.64 16.15 2.25
N GLY A 221 -21.26 16.43 3.51
CA GLY A 221 -21.35 17.78 4.08
C GLY A 221 -22.70 18.19 4.66
N GLY A 222 -23.58 17.25 4.97
CA GLY A 222 -24.84 17.49 5.66
C GLY A 222 -24.66 17.73 7.16
N TYR A 223 -24.45 18.98 7.59
CA TYR A 223 -24.31 19.33 9.02
C TYR A 223 -25.39 20.31 9.51
N THR A 224 -25.69 20.25 10.81
CA THR A 224 -26.62 21.16 11.48
C THR A 224 -25.90 22.36 12.09
N TRP A 225 -26.64 23.44 12.40
CA TRP A 225 -26.10 24.58 13.15
C TRP A 225 -25.50 24.21 14.53
N LYS A 226 -25.98 23.11 15.13
CA LYS A 226 -25.44 22.59 16.39
C LYS A 226 -23.99 22.15 16.20
N ASP A 227 -23.66 21.52 15.08
CA ASP A 227 -22.32 20.98 14.81
C ASP A 227 -21.28 22.09 14.63
N HIS A 228 -21.69 23.22 14.06
CA HIS A 228 -20.84 24.40 13.89
C HIS A 228 -20.53 25.13 15.20
N LEU A 229 -21.45 25.10 16.17
CA LEU A 229 -21.34 25.85 17.43
C LEU A 229 -20.83 24.99 18.58
N PHE A 230 -21.14 23.69 18.59
CA PHE A 230 -20.82 22.73 19.64
C PHE A 230 -20.14 21.47 19.06
N PRO A 231 -18.96 21.58 18.44
CA PRO A 231 -18.30 20.49 17.71
C PRO A 231 -17.93 19.30 18.61
N LEU A 232 -17.72 19.53 19.91
CA LEU A 232 -17.37 18.47 20.87
C LEU A 232 -18.56 17.54 21.17
N THR A 233 -19.78 17.92 20.77
CA THR A 233 -20.95 17.02 20.87
C THR A 233 -20.85 15.80 19.96
N ALA A 234 -20.01 15.86 18.93
CA ALA A 234 -19.69 14.71 18.08
C ALA A 234 -18.79 13.68 18.78
N LEU A 235 -17.97 14.09 19.76
CA LEU A 235 -17.13 13.19 20.56
C LEU A 235 -17.87 12.65 21.79
N ASN A 236 -18.70 13.49 22.40
CA ASN A 236 -19.58 13.11 23.50
C ASN A 236 -20.85 13.96 23.44
N PRO A 237 -22.05 13.35 23.33
CA PRO A 237 -23.32 14.07 23.20
C PRO A 237 -23.60 15.13 24.29
N ASP A 238 -22.97 15.01 25.46
CA ASP A 238 -23.16 15.90 26.61
C ASP A 238 -22.21 17.12 26.63
N LEU A 239 -21.20 17.18 25.75
CA LEU A 239 -20.20 18.27 25.71
C LEU A 239 -20.67 19.50 24.92
N TYR A 240 -21.66 20.22 25.44
CA TYR A 240 -22.15 21.50 24.87
C TYR A 240 -21.24 22.69 25.19
N ILE A 241 -19.98 22.63 24.74
CA ILE A 241 -19.03 23.75 24.88
C ILE A 241 -19.06 24.59 23.60
N PRO A 242 -19.48 25.87 23.65
CA PRO A 242 -19.54 26.71 22.47
C PRO A 242 -18.12 27.07 22.00
N LEU A 243 -17.79 26.67 20.78
CA LEU A 243 -16.54 27.01 20.12
C LEU A 243 -16.86 27.76 18.81
N PRO A 244 -17.32 29.03 18.87
CA PRO A 244 -17.62 29.78 17.65
C PRO A 244 -16.35 29.95 16.81
N ILE A 245 -16.50 29.95 15.48
CA ILE A 245 -15.41 29.99 14.48
C ILE A 245 -14.57 28.70 14.47
N ILE A 246 -14.00 28.29 15.61
CA ILE A 246 -13.17 27.08 15.75
C ILE A 246 -13.99 25.81 15.50
N GLY A 247 -15.21 25.74 16.04
CA GLY A 247 -16.09 24.58 15.88
C GLY A 247 -16.64 24.39 14.48
N SER A 248 -16.61 25.44 13.65
CA SER A 248 -16.90 25.32 12.22
C SER A 248 -15.76 24.69 11.43
N ILE A 249 -14.53 24.60 11.97
CA ILE A 249 -13.39 23.99 11.26
C ILE A 249 -13.70 22.52 10.91
N TYR A 250 -14.28 21.74 11.83
CA TYR A 250 -14.57 20.33 11.61
C TYR A 250 -15.68 20.08 10.55
N PRO A 251 -16.89 20.69 10.64
CA PRO A 251 -17.90 20.57 9.60
C PRO A 251 -17.44 21.12 8.24
N LEU A 252 -16.71 22.26 8.22
CA LEU A 252 -16.18 22.83 6.97
C LEU A 252 -15.10 21.92 6.38
N TYR A 253 -14.25 21.30 7.19
CA TYR A 253 -13.27 20.31 6.75
C TYR A 253 -13.96 19.14 6.07
N ARG A 254 -14.94 18.47 6.70
CA ARG A 254 -15.63 17.32 6.09
C ARG A 254 -16.47 17.71 4.86
N THR A 255 -17.06 18.91 4.86
CA THR A 255 -17.87 19.39 3.72
C THR A 255 -17.03 19.73 2.48
N TYR A 256 -15.83 20.31 2.66
CA TYR A 256 -15.06 20.85 1.55
C TYR A 256 -13.75 20.12 1.26
N LEU A 257 -13.17 19.41 2.23
CA LEU A 257 -11.91 18.68 2.08
C LEU A 257 -12.15 17.17 2.18
N GLY A 258 -12.90 16.74 3.22
CA GLY A 258 -13.24 15.35 3.48
C GLY A 258 -12.08 14.53 4.02
N ASN A 259 -12.35 13.53 4.86
CA ASN A 259 -11.43 12.41 5.03
C ASN A 259 -11.59 11.44 3.84
N ILE A 260 -10.78 10.38 3.74
CA ILE A 260 -10.85 9.43 2.62
C ILE A 260 -12.21 8.71 2.44
N GLN A 261 -13.05 8.76 3.47
CA GLN A 261 -14.40 8.17 3.54
C GLN A 261 -15.50 9.19 3.20
N ASP A 262 -15.15 10.46 3.00
CA ASP A 262 -16.09 11.52 2.64
C ASP A 262 -16.03 11.77 1.13
N VAL A 263 -17.19 11.94 0.49
CA VAL A 263 -17.34 12.14 -0.96
C VAL A 263 -16.44 13.25 -1.51
N PRO A 264 -16.23 14.41 -0.84
CA PRO A 264 -15.35 15.47 -1.35
C PRO A 264 -13.87 15.07 -1.52
N HIS A 265 -13.43 13.95 -0.93
CA HIS A 265 -12.03 13.55 -0.97
C HIS A 265 -11.61 13.07 -2.37
N PRO A 266 -10.42 13.45 -2.87
CA PRO A 266 -9.99 13.15 -4.24
C PRO A 266 -9.97 11.66 -4.59
N LYS A 267 -9.53 10.79 -3.67
CA LYS A 267 -9.51 9.34 -3.92
C LYS A 267 -10.92 8.76 -4.09
N TYR A 268 -11.89 9.32 -3.37
CA TYR A 268 -13.30 8.95 -3.50
C TYR A 268 -13.86 9.47 -4.82
N GLN A 269 -13.54 10.71 -5.22
CA GLN A 269 -13.92 11.24 -6.54
C GLN A 269 -13.36 10.40 -7.69
N GLU A 270 -12.08 10.00 -7.63
CA GLU A 270 -11.48 9.08 -8.62
C GLU A 270 -12.26 7.75 -8.70
N TYR A 271 -12.62 7.18 -7.54
CA TYR A 271 -13.45 5.98 -7.47
C TYR A 271 -14.81 6.17 -8.16
N ILE A 272 -15.52 7.27 -7.89
CA ILE A 272 -16.82 7.59 -8.50
C ILE A 272 -16.68 7.71 -10.02
N GLU A 273 -15.69 8.47 -10.49
CA GLU A 273 -15.46 8.70 -11.92
C GLU A 273 -15.17 7.39 -12.67
N GLN A 274 -14.29 6.54 -12.12
CA GLN A 274 -13.90 5.28 -12.74
C GLN A 274 -15.05 4.26 -12.75
N MET A 275 -15.79 4.12 -11.63
CA MET A 275 -16.93 3.21 -11.55
C MET A 275 -18.06 3.64 -12.49
N GLN A 276 -18.34 4.94 -12.58
CA GLN A 276 -19.35 5.46 -13.50
C GLN A 276 -18.94 5.24 -14.96
N ALA A 277 -17.67 5.49 -15.31
CA ALA A 277 -17.16 5.26 -16.67
C ALA A 277 -17.12 3.76 -17.04
N ALA A 278 -16.97 2.85 -16.07
CA ALA A 278 -16.94 1.41 -16.32
C ALA A 278 -18.30 0.84 -16.76
N VAL A 279 -19.39 1.44 -16.29
CA VAL A 279 -20.76 1.00 -16.60
C VAL A 279 -21.45 1.86 -17.66
N GLU A 280 -20.76 2.89 -18.17
CA GLU A 280 -21.29 3.81 -19.16
C GLU A 280 -21.64 3.08 -20.47
N GLY A 281 -22.82 3.35 -21.02
CA GLY A 281 -23.31 2.72 -22.25
C GLY A 281 -24.16 1.47 -22.04
N HIS A 282 -24.23 0.93 -20.82
CA HIS A 282 -25.13 -0.18 -20.50
C HIS A 282 -26.59 0.31 -20.32
N PRO A 283 -27.59 -0.40 -20.87
CA PRO A 283 -28.99 0.06 -20.87
C PRO A 283 -29.72 -0.05 -19.51
N ALA A 284 -29.27 -0.92 -18.60
CA ALA A 284 -29.95 -1.17 -17.32
C ALA A 284 -28.95 -1.42 -16.16
N ILE A 285 -28.59 -0.38 -15.40
CA ILE A 285 -27.69 -0.46 -14.23
C ILE A 285 -28.40 0.02 -12.96
N ILE A 286 -28.31 -0.79 -11.90
CA ILE A 286 -28.78 -0.47 -10.56
C ILE A 286 -27.60 -0.56 -9.58
N MET A 287 -27.26 0.52 -8.90
CA MET A 287 -26.21 0.58 -7.89
C MET A 287 -26.81 0.64 -6.49
N VAL A 288 -26.37 -0.27 -5.61
CA VAL A 288 -26.85 -0.35 -4.22
C VAL A 288 -25.71 -0.17 -3.23
N SER A 289 -25.93 0.62 -2.18
CA SER A 289 -24.88 1.03 -1.23
C SER A 289 -25.37 1.28 0.20
N GLY A 290 -24.45 1.32 1.18
CA GLY A 290 -24.78 1.30 2.61
C GLY A 290 -24.01 2.27 3.53
N HIS A 291 -23.05 3.05 3.01
CA HIS A 291 -22.17 3.89 3.85
C HIS A 291 -22.85 5.08 4.53
N GLU A 292 -23.78 5.76 3.86
CA GLU A 292 -24.50 6.88 4.48
C GLU A 292 -25.63 6.36 5.36
N HIS A 293 -25.76 6.90 6.57
CA HIS A 293 -26.77 6.48 7.54
C HIS A 293 -28.17 7.03 7.21
N ALA A 294 -28.66 6.76 6.00
CA ALA A 294 -29.94 7.21 5.50
C ALA A 294 -30.51 6.26 4.42
N LEU A 295 -31.77 6.49 4.05
CA LEU A 295 -32.40 5.85 2.89
C LEU A 295 -32.55 6.89 1.77
N GLU A 296 -31.94 6.65 0.61
CA GLU A 296 -31.92 7.61 -0.50
C GLU A 296 -32.07 6.93 -1.87
N TYR A 297 -32.81 7.55 -2.79
CA TYR A 297 -32.90 7.16 -4.18
C TYR A 297 -32.62 8.33 -5.13
N THR A 298 -31.68 8.13 -6.04
CA THR A 298 -31.29 9.09 -7.09
C THR A 298 -31.13 8.37 -8.42
N MET A 299 -31.73 8.91 -9.48
CA MET A 299 -31.51 8.50 -10.87
C MET A 299 -30.63 9.55 -11.56
N ASP A 300 -29.46 9.13 -12.03
CA ASP A 300 -28.49 10.01 -12.69
C ASP A 300 -27.94 9.33 -13.95
N ASN A 301 -27.99 10.01 -15.09
CA ASN A 301 -27.56 9.50 -16.41
C ASN A 301 -28.08 8.09 -16.78
N GLY A 302 -29.31 7.74 -16.40
CA GLY A 302 -29.89 6.42 -16.66
C GLY A 302 -29.46 5.32 -15.69
N ILE A 303 -28.67 5.65 -14.67
CA ILE A 303 -28.24 4.75 -13.60
C ILE A 303 -29.10 5.00 -12.36
N HIS A 304 -29.57 3.92 -11.73
CA HIS A 304 -30.31 4.00 -10.47
C HIS A 304 -29.34 3.86 -9.29
N HIS A 305 -29.32 4.83 -8.38
CA HIS A 305 -28.56 4.78 -7.13
C HIS A 305 -29.50 4.63 -5.94
N ILE A 306 -29.32 3.55 -5.18
CA ILE A 306 -30.08 3.22 -3.97
C ILE A 306 -29.10 3.19 -2.80
N VAL A 307 -29.34 4.04 -1.79
CA VAL A 307 -28.62 4.03 -0.53
C VAL A 307 -29.53 3.45 0.54
N SER A 308 -29.11 2.35 1.16
CA SER A 308 -29.82 1.63 2.22
C SER A 308 -28.91 1.45 3.44
N GLY A 309 -28.41 2.54 4.01
CA GLY A 309 -27.39 2.52 5.06
C GLY A 309 -27.89 2.81 6.47
N ALA A 310 -29.20 2.68 6.72
CA ALA A 310 -29.82 3.05 7.99
C ALA A 310 -30.22 1.83 8.85
N GLY A 311 -29.44 0.75 8.83
CA GLY A 311 -29.73 -0.49 9.56
C GLY A 311 -29.71 -0.32 11.08
N SER A 312 -28.76 0.46 11.61
CA SER A 312 -28.59 0.66 13.04
C SER A 312 -28.58 2.13 13.47
N LYS A 313 -28.12 3.06 12.62
CA LYS A 313 -28.07 4.50 12.88
C LYS A 313 -28.83 5.31 11.83
N ASN A 314 -28.93 6.62 12.08
CA ASN A 314 -29.38 7.59 11.09
C ASN A 314 -28.66 8.93 11.26
N THR A 315 -28.37 9.61 10.14
CA THR A 315 -27.68 10.91 10.07
C THR A 315 -28.57 12.01 9.52
N TYR A 316 -28.17 13.26 9.72
CA TYR A 316 -28.88 14.40 9.15
C TYR A 316 -28.70 14.47 7.63
N LEU A 317 -29.81 14.66 6.91
CA LEU A 317 -29.82 14.91 5.46
C LEU A 317 -30.01 16.39 5.15
N ARG A 318 -29.32 16.88 4.11
CA ARG A 318 -29.50 18.25 3.61
C ARG A 318 -30.95 18.48 3.17
N LYS A 319 -31.56 19.58 3.66
CA LYS A 319 -32.99 19.92 3.47
C LYS A 319 -33.45 20.16 2.02
N ASP A 320 -32.53 20.39 1.08
CA ASP A 320 -32.80 20.60 -0.35
C ASP A 320 -31.73 19.86 -1.17
N ASN A 321 -31.90 18.54 -1.29
CA ASN A 321 -31.00 17.67 -2.04
C ASN A 321 -31.68 17.18 -3.34
N PRO A 322 -30.91 16.77 -4.37
CA PRO A 322 -31.45 16.36 -5.67
C PRO A 322 -31.96 14.90 -5.69
N ALA A 323 -31.99 14.18 -4.57
CA ALA A 323 -32.58 12.84 -4.53
C ALA A 323 -34.08 12.91 -4.86
N GLN A 324 -34.57 11.92 -5.59
CA GLN A 324 -36.02 11.76 -5.79
C GLN A 324 -36.71 11.30 -4.50
N PHE A 325 -35.97 10.62 -3.62
CA PHE A 325 -36.41 10.27 -2.28
C PHE A 325 -35.22 10.27 -1.32
N SER A 326 -35.39 10.83 -0.12
CA SER A 326 -34.37 10.78 0.93
C SER A 326 -35.02 10.92 2.32
N ILE A 327 -34.67 10.04 3.27
CA ILE A 327 -35.15 10.12 4.66
C ILE A 327 -34.09 9.72 5.67
N SER A 328 -34.04 10.46 6.78
CA SER A 328 -33.19 10.20 7.95
C SER A 328 -33.95 9.32 8.96
N ALA A 329 -34.17 8.04 8.64
CA ALA A 329 -34.86 7.10 9.51
C ALA A 329 -34.24 5.70 9.40
N LYS A 330 -34.23 4.95 10.51
CA LYS A 330 -33.80 3.54 10.50
C LYS A 330 -34.72 2.72 9.60
N GLY A 331 -34.16 1.82 8.80
CA GLY A 331 -34.90 1.07 7.81
C GLY A 331 -34.00 0.34 6.81
N PHE A 332 -34.58 -0.10 5.71
CA PHE A 332 -33.89 -0.86 4.65
C PHE A 332 -34.62 -0.71 3.31
N ALA A 333 -34.03 -1.25 2.24
CA ALA A 333 -34.62 -1.29 0.91
C ALA A 333 -34.83 -2.72 0.42
N THR A 334 -35.76 -2.92 -0.52
CA THR A 334 -35.86 -4.16 -1.30
C THR A 334 -35.83 -3.88 -2.80
N ILE A 335 -35.40 -4.88 -3.57
CA ILE A 335 -35.55 -4.93 -5.03
C ILE A 335 -36.31 -6.20 -5.39
N ASP A 336 -37.42 -6.02 -6.08
CA ASP A 336 -38.30 -7.08 -6.56
C ASP A 336 -37.96 -7.36 -8.03
N LEU A 337 -37.63 -8.63 -8.32
CA LEU A 337 -37.30 -9.12 -9.66
C LEU A 337 -38.46 -9.93 -10.21
N TRP A 338 -39.04 -9.48 -11.32
CA TRP A 338 -40.19 -10.12 -11.95
C TRP A 338 -39.75 -11.08 -13.06
N SER A 339 -40.57 -12.09 -13.34
CA SER A 339 -40.29 -13.12 -14.36
C SER A 339 -40.20 -12.59 -15.80
N ASP A 340 -40.70 -11.38 -16.07
CA ASP A 340 -40.57 -10.69 -17.36
C ASP A 340 -39.31 -9.80 -17.46
N GLY A 341 -38.45 -9.85 -16.44
CA GLY A 341 -37.22 -9.06 -16.36
C GLY A 341 -37.45 -7.61 -15.90
N SER A 342 -38.66 -7.21 -15.53
CA SER A 342 -38.89 -5.92 -14.88
C SER A 342 -38.41 -5.92 -13.43
N THR A 343 -38.05 -4.74 -12.94
CA THR A 343 -37.49 -4.53 -11.60
C THR A 343 -38.16 -3.35 -10.89
N GLU A 344 -38.49 -3.53 -9.62
CA GLU A 344 -39.09 -2.48 -8.76
C GLU A 344 -38.33 -2.40 -7.43
N MET A 345 -38.21 -1.19 -6.87
CA MET A 345 -37.60 -0.98 -5.56
C MET A 345 -38.59 -0.46 -4.52
N HIS A 346 -38.33 -0.79 -3.26
CA HIS A 346 -39.13 -0.32 -2.13
C HIS A 346 -38.23 0.11 -0.97
N PHE A 347 -38.60 1.18 -0.24
CA PHE A 347 -38.00 1.53 1.04
C PHE A 347 -38.96 1.24 2.19
N PHE A 348 -38.45 0.71 3.29
CA PHE A 348 -39.19 0.42 4.51
C PHE A 348 -38.59 1.15 5.69
N GLN A 349 -39.45 1.82 6.47
CA GLN A 349 -39.05 2.41 7.76
C GLN A 349 -39.24 1.38 8.87
N LEU A 350 -38.34 1.39 9.85
CA LEU A 350 -38.44 0.56 11.04
C LEU A 350 -39.79 0.77 11.75
N GLY A 351 -40.54 -0.30 11.93
CA GLY A 351 -41.88 -0.32 12.57
C GLY A 351 -43.06 -0.20 11.60
N SER A 352 -42.84 -0.01 10.30
CA SER A 352 -43.89 -0.01 9.26
C SER A 352 -43.75 -1.22 8.33
N PRO A 353 -44.78 -2.07 8.18
CA PRO A 353 -44.76 -3.17 7.22
C PRO A 353 -44.99 -2.70 5.77
N GLU A 354 -45.55 -1.51 5.58
CA GLU A 354 -45.80 -0.92 4.26
C GLU A 354 -44.59 -0.09 3.79
N PRO A 355 -44.29 -0.08 2.48
CA PRO A 355 -43.21 0.72 1.93
C PRO A 355 -43.53 2.21 2.04
N ILE A 356 -42.54 2.99 2.47
CA ILE A 356 -42.62 4.45 2.56
C ILE A 356 -42.36 5.14 1.21
N PHE A 357 -41.74 4.41 0.27
CA PHE A 357 -41.47 4.84 -1.10
C PHE A 357 -41.28 3.60 -1.99
N SER A 358 -41.76 3.67 -3.22
CA SER A 358 -41.57 2.64 -4.23
C SER A 358 -41.27 3.29 -5.58
N ASN A 359 -40.42 2.67 -6.40
CA ASN A 359 -40.20 3.12 -7.76
C ASN A 359 -39.81 1.98 -8.71
N ALA A 360 -40.32 2.01 -9.94
CA ALA A 360 -39.85 1.12 -10.99
C ALA A 360 -38.43 1.50 -11.39
N LEU A 361 -37.55 0.51 -11.55
CA LEU A 361 -36.16 0.72 -11.93
C LEU A 361 -36.00 0.55 -13.44
N SER A 362 -36.10 -0.68 -13.95
CA SER A 362 -35.89 -0.96 -15.37
C SER A 362 -36.66 -2.20 -15.83
N THR A 363 -36.89 -2.31 -17.15
CA THR A 363 -37.27 -3.56 -17.82
C THR A 363 -36.04 -4.15 -18.48
N ALA A 364 -35.81 -5.46 -18.36
CA ALA A 364 -34.68 -6.14 -18.99
C ALA A 364 -34.47 -5.70 -20.45
N PRO A 365 -33.23 -5.44 -20.87
CA PRO A 365 -32.93 -5.05 -22.24
C PRO A 365 -33.42 -6.12 -23.23
N ALA A 366 -33.82 -5.71 -24.44
CA ALA A 366 -34.18 -6.68 -25.47
C ALA A 366 -32.97 -7.58 -25.80
N ALA A 367 -33.18 -8.89 -25.88
CA ALA A 367 -32.13 -9.85 -26.22
C ALA A 367 -31.35 -9.40 -27.46
N ILE A 368 -30.07 -9.11 -27.27
CA ILE A 368 -29.19 -8.72 -28.37
C ILE A 368 -28.93 -9.99 -29.17
N THR A 369 -29.39 -10.03 -30.41
CA THR A 369 -29.04 -11.13 -31.32
C THR A 369 -27.55 -11.02 -31.61
N ARG A 370 -26.74 -11.78 -30.87
CA ARG A 370 -25.31 -11.94 -31.17
C ARG A 370 -25.25 -12.56 -32.56
N THR A 371 -24.85 -11.77 -33.56
CA THR A 371 -24.59 -12.28 -34.91
C THR A 371 -23.59 -13.42 -34.76
N GLU A 372 -23.98 -14.63 -35.20
CA GLU A 372 -23.04 -15.75 -35.29
C GLU A 372 -21.79 -15.27 -36.03
N ALA A 373 -20.64 -15.52 -35.41
CA ALA A 373 -19.34 -15.21 -35.99
C ALA A 373 -19.32 -15.68 -37.45
N SER A 374 -19.21 -14.73 -38.38
CA SER A 374 -19.04 -15.08 -39.79
C SER A 374 -17.77 -15.92 -39.88
N THR A 375 -17.82 -17.06 -40.56
CA THR A 375 -16.63 -17.88 -40.85
C THR A 375 -15.63 -16.98 -41.59
N GLY A 376 -14.62 -16.50 -40.87
CA GLY A 376 -13.52 -15.75 -41.44
C GLY A 376 -12.80 -16.56 -42.51
N PRO A 377 -11.91 -15.92 -43.29
CA PRO A 377 -11.05 -16.66 -44.21
C PRO A 377 -10.30 -17.77 -43.45
N ALA A 378 -10.09 -18.91 -44.10
CA ALA A 378 -9.38 -20.04 -43.49
C ALA A 378 -7.98 -19.59 -43.02
N LEU A 379 -7.72 -19.72 -41.73
CA LEU A 379 -6.44 -19.36 -41.12
C LEU A 379 -5.33 -20.31 -41.64
N PRO A 380 -4.15 -19.79 -42.01
CA PRO A 380 -3.02 -20.63 -42.40
C PRO A 380 -2.54 -21.49 -41.22
N ASP A 381 -1.79 -22.56 -41.49
CA ASP A 381 -1.29 -23.45 -40.42
C ASP A 381 -0.08 -22.87 -39.68
N SER A 382 0.69 -22.01 -40.34
CA SER A 382 1.82 -21.29 -39.77
C SER A 382 2.00 -19.92 -40.44
N VAL A 383 2.68 -19.02 -39.74
CA VAL A 383 3.11 -17.71 -40.25
C VAL A 383 4.59 -17.49 -39.94
N ASN A 384 5.29 -16.84 -40.86
CA ASN A 384 6.67 -16.39 -40.62
C ASN A 384 6.61 -14.92 -40.20
N GLN A 385 6.84 -14.65 -38.91
CA GLN A 385 6.74 -13.31 -38.33
C GLN A 385 7.88 -13.07 -37.33
N PRO A 386 8.37 -11.82 -37.18
CA PRO A 386 9.23 -11.46 -36.06
C PRO A 386 8.48 -11.57 -34.73
N ILE A 387 9.20 -11.73 -33.62
CA ILE A 387 8.57 -11.67 -32.29
C ILE A 387 8.04 -10.27 -32.01
N SER A 388 8.87 -9.24 -32.28
CA SER A 388 8.48 -7.83 -32.20
C SER A 388 9.45 -6.95 -33.00
N ASP A 389 8.95 -5.94 -33.70
CA ASP A 389 9.74 -4.98 -34.48
C ASP A 389 10.00 -3.65 -33.73
N GLN A 390 9.52 -3.52 -32.49
CA GLN A 390 9.50 -2.26 -31.76
C GLN A 390 10.85 -1.84 -31.16
N TYR A 391 11.81 -2.76 -31.00
CA TYR A 391 13.02 -2.54 -30.19
C TYR A 391 14.21 -1.98 -30.96
N GLY A 392 14.01 -1.46 -32.17
CA GLY A 392 15.07 -0.85 -32.95
C GLY A 392 15.73 0.34 -32.26
N ALA A 393 17.07 0.33 -32.20
CA ALA A 393 17.86 1.36 -31.52
C ALA A 393 19.00 1.88 -32.39
N SER A 394 19.41 3.13 -32.12
CA SER A 394 20.65 3.69 -32.66
C SER A 394 21.85 3.34 -31.78
N VAL A 395 23.07 3.38 -32.33
CA VAL A 395 24.34 3.15 -31.60
C VAL A 395 24.45 3.99 -30.32
N PHE A 396 23.90 5.21 -30.32
CA PHE A 396 23.88 6.06 -29.12
C PHE A 396 22.91 5.54 -28.05
N GLN A 397 21.71 5.08 -28.44
CA GLN A 397 20.75 4.45 -27.54
C GLN A 397 21.33 3.16 -26.97
N GLU A 398 21.99 2.33 -27.79
CA GLU A 398 22.62 1.09 -27.32
C GLU A 398 23.68 1.34 -26.26
N LYS A 399 24.48 2.42 -26.40
CA LYS A 399 25.46 2.78 -25.38
C LYS A 399 24.81 3.20 -24.05
N LEU A 400 23.65 3.85 -24.09
CA LEU A 400 22.95 4.31 -22.90
C LEU A 400 22.13 3.20 -22.21
N TYR A 401 21.47 2.37 -23.01
CA TYR A 401 20.42 1.43 -22.59
C TYR A 401 20.76 -0.05 -22.79
N GLY A 402 21.93 -0.35 -23.37
CA GLY A 402 22.39 -1.71 -23.68
C GLY A 402 22.22 -2.07 -25.15
N ALA A 403 22.97 -3.04 -25.68
CA ALA A 403 22.69 -3.63 -27.00
C ALA A 403 21.57 -4.67 -26.89
N ASN A 404 21.55 -5.40 -25.76
CA ASN A 404 20.52 -6.35 -25.36
C ASN A 404 20.21 -7.40 -26.45
N TYR A 405 19.03 -8.03 -26.41
CA TYR A 405 18.61 -9.05 -27.38
C TYR A 405 17.82 -8.49 -28.56
N ARG A 406 18.07 -7.23 -28.96
CA ARG A 406 17.26 -6.52 -29.96
C ARG A 406 17.20 -7.24 -31.30
N GLU A 407 18.30 -7.86 -31.70
CA GLU A 407 18.39 -8.60 -32.97
C GLU A 407 17.54 -9.87 -32.93
N GLU A 408 17.48 -10.57 -31.80
CA GLU A 408 16.63 -11.76 -31.60
C GLU A 408 15.15 -11.44 -31.60
N TRP A 409 14.75 -10.31 -31.01
CA TRP A 409 13.36 -9.85 -31.06
C TRP A 409 12.89 -9.63 -32.51
N MET A 410 13.79 -9.19 -33.40
CA MET A 410 13.50 -8.92 -34.81
C MET A 410 13.59 -10.16 -35.73
N GLN A 411 14.09 -11.30 -35.24
CA GLN A 411 14.20 -12.49 -36.09
C GLN A 411 12.83 -13.05 -36.43
N SER A 412 12.58 -13.22 -37.72
CA SER A 412 11.39 -13.95 -38.18
C SER A 412 11.54 -15.44 -37.92
N VAL A 413 10.55 -16.00 -37.25
CA VAL A 413 10.48 -17.43 -36.91
C VAL A 413 9.16 -18.00 -37.44
N ASP A 414 9.16 -19.28 -37.80
CA ASP A 414 7.95 -19.98 -38.21
C ASP A 414 7.12 -20.29 -36.96
N LEU A 415 5.99 -19.60 -36.82
CA LEU A 415 5.05 -19.74 -35.70
C LEU A 415 3.81 -20.49 -36.15
N ARG A 416 3.37 -21.45 -35.35
CA ARG A 416 2.09 -22.12 -35.55
C ARG A 416 0.94 -21.15 -35.26
N VAL A 417 -0.08 -21.15 -36.11
CA VAL A 417 -1.30 -20.38 -35.84
C VAL A 417 -2.19 -21.17 -34.88
N LEU A 418 -2.50 -20.57 -33.73
CA LEU A 418 -3.45 -21.13 -32.77
C LEU A 418 -4.88 -20.90 -33.27
N LYS A 419 -5.64 -21.98 -33.47
CA LYS A 419 -7.04 -21.93 -33.94
C LYS A 419 -7.96 -22.32 -32.77
N LEU A 420 -8.71 -21.38 -32.22
CA LEU A 420 -9.46 -21.60 -30.98
C LEU A 420 -10.56 -22.65 -31.15
N ASP A 421 -11.16 -22.75 -32.34
CA ASP A 421 -12.26 -23.66 -32.64
C ASP A 421 -11.87 -25.16 -32.68
N SER A 422 -10.61 -25.46 -32.95
CA SER A 422 -10.13 -26.80 -33.30
C SER A 422 -8.98 -27.29 -32.43
N GLU A 423 -8.22 -26.39 -31.81
CA GLU A 423 -7.19 -26.74 -30.84
C GLU A 423 -7.79 -27.53 -29.68
N ARG A 424 -7.23 -28.71 -29.37
CA ARG A 424 -7.66 -29.59 -28.26
C ARG A 424 -9.18 -29.87 -28.19
N GLY A 425 -9.86 -29.89 -29.35
CA GLY A 425 -11.31 -30.12 -29.43
C GLY A 425 -12.17 -28.87 -29.19
N GLY A 426 -11.56 -27.69 -29.22
CA GLY A 426 -12.20 -26.39 -29.03
C GLY A 426 -11.79 -25.77 -27.69
N LEU A 427 -11.09 -24.64 -27.74
CA LEU A 427 -10.75 -23.80 -26.60
C LEU A 427 -11.81 -22.72 -26.41
N SER A 428 -12.30 -22.57 -25.18
CA SER A 428 -13.16 -21.46 -24.80
C SER A 428 -12.45 -20.52 -23.83
N ILE A 429 -12.70 -19.22 -23.97
CA ILE A 429 -12.11 -18.20 -23.10
C ILE A 429 -12.92 -18.18 -21.80
N ILE A 430 -12.26 -18.43 -20.68
CA ILE A 430 -12.89 -18.32 -19.36
C ILE A 430 -12.93 -16.84 -18.94
N LYS A 431 -11.81 -16.13 -19.14
CA LYS A 431 -11.62 -14.73 -18.75
C LYS A 431 -10.30 -14.16 -19.22
N ARG A 432 -10.23 -12.83 -19.21
CA ARG A 432 -8.97 -12.08 -19.22
C ARG A 432 -8.18 -12.32 -17.93
N GLY A 433 -6.87 -12.44 -18.06
CA GLY A 433 -5.91 -12.39 -16.97
C GLY A 433 -4.71 -11.52 -17.34
N GLY A 434 -3.60 -11.69 -16.62
CA GLY A 434 -2.38 -10.93 -16.84
C GLY A 434 -2.27 -9.76 -15.88
N GLY A 435 -1.04 -9.43 -15.47
CA GLY A 435 -0.75 -8.32 -14.57
C GLY A 435 -0.42 -7.04 -15.32
N MET A 436 0.21 -6.09 -14.63
CA MET A 436 0.50 -4.72 -15.12
C MET A 436 1.34 -4.59 -16.41
N GLN A 437 1.91 -5.69 -16.95
CA GLN A 437 2.78 -5.65 -18.12
C GLN A 437 2.39 -6.63 -19.23
N THR A 438 1.46 -7.53 -19.01
CA THR A 438 1.24 -8.67 -19.91
C THR A 438 -0.24 -8.89 -20.17
N LYS A 439 -0.61 -9.03 -21.44
CA LYS A 439 -1.97 -9.44 -21.82
C LYS A 439 -2.07 -10.94 -21.72
N SER A 440 -3.07 -11.47 -21.01
CA SER A 440 -3.27 -12.90 -20.91
C SER A 440 -4.73 -13.33 -21.02
N LEU A 441 -4.97 -14.50 -21.59
CA LEU A 441 -6.25 -15.19 -21.57
C LEU A 441 -6.11 -16.52 -20.85
N ARG A 442 -7.12 -16.84 -20.02
CA ARG A 442 -7.30 -18.19 -19.51
C ARG A 442 -8.26 -18.93 -20.44
N LEU A 443 -7.80 -20.07 -20.92
CA LEU A 443 -8.52 -20.91 -21.87
C LEU A 443 -8.84 -22.24 -21.21
N VAL A 444 -9.93 -22.87 -21.61
CA VAL A 444 -10.26 -24.24 -21.21
C VAL A 444 -10.65 -25.06 -22.42
N ASP A 445 -10.13 -26.28 -22.50
CA ASP A 445 -10.49 -27.21 -23.56
C ASP A 445 -11.80 -27.98 -23.26
N SER A 446 -12.24 -28.77 -24.23
CA SER A 446 -13.44 -29.61 -24.12
C SER A 446 -13.40 -30.67 -23.00
N LEU A 447 -12.21 -30.97 -22.45
CA LEU A 447 -12.00 -31.92 -21.35
C LEU A 447 -11.86 -31.22 -19.99
N GLY A 448 -11.86 -29.88 -19.96
CA GLY A 448 -11.73 -29.10 -18.72
C GLY A 448 -10.28 -28.75 -18.35
N VAL A 449 -9.29 -29.03 -19.20
CA VAL A 449 -7.89 -28.67 -18.94
C VAL A 449 -7.70 -27.18 -19.20
N GLU A 450 -7.10 -26.48 -18.24
CA GLU A 450 -6.84 -25.05 -18.33
C GLU A 450 -5.48 -24.74 -18.97
N TYR A 451 -5.49 -23.78 -19.89
CA TYR A 451 -4.31 -23.25 -20.56
C TYR A 451 -4.21 -21.75 -20.34
N VAL A 452 -3.00 -21.23 -20.47
CA VAL A 452 -2.72 -19.80 -20.43
C VAL A 452 -2.12 -19.38 -21.75
N LEU A 453 -2.69 -18.32 -22.32
CA LEU A 453 -2.09 -17.58 -23.41
C LEU A 453 -1.52 -16.28 -22.84
N ARG A 454 -0.22 -16.03 -23.01
CA ARG A 454 0.47 -14.87 -22.43
C ARG A 454 1.23 -14.11 -23.53
N SER A 455 1.03 -12.80 -23.64
CA SER A 455 1.75 -12.01 -24.65
C SER A 455 3.26 -12.08 -24.39
N VAL A 456 4.05 -12.37 -25.43
CA VAL A 456 5.51 -12.31 -25.35
C VAL A 456 5.94 -10.86 -25.27
N GLU A 457 5.33 -10.03 -26.11
CA GLU A 457 5.42 -8.59 -26.04
C GLU A 457 4.82 -8.06 -24.74
N LYS A 458 5.53 -7.13 -24.10
CA LYS A 458 5.10 -6.52 -22.83
C LYS A 458 4.61 -5.10 -23.06
N TYR A 459 3.59 -4.74 -22.30
CA TYR A 459 2.88 -3.45 -22.32
C TYR A 459 2.96 -2.83 -20.91
N PRO A 460 4.11 -2.27 -20.51
CA PRO A 460 4.41 -1.85 -19.15
C PRO A 460 3.72 -0.55 -18.77
N GLU A 461 2.83 -0.01 -19.60
CA GLU A 461 2.16 1.26 -19.32
C GLU A 461 1.42 1.20 -17.98
N ALA A 462 0.72 0.11 -17.68
CA ALA A 462 0.03 -0.02 -16.40
C ALA A 462 1.03 -0.10 -15.21
N ALA A 463 2.20 -0.71 -15.41
CA ALA A 463 3.27 -0.81 -14.40
C ALA A 463 4.00 0.52 -14.12
N ILE A 464 3.85 1.50 -15.01
CA ILE A 464 4.41 2.83 -14.82
C ILE A 464 3.39 3.69 -14.04
N PRO A 465 3.81 4.44 -13.01
CA PRO A 465 2.93 5.36 -12.30
C PRO A 465 2.14 6.24 -13.28
N LYS A 466 0.82 6.42 -13.09
CA LYS A 466 -0.08 7.14 -14.03
C LYS A 466 0.53 8.44 -14.59
N MET A 467 1.20 9.20 -13.73
CA MET A 467 1.93 10.43 -14.06
C MET A 467 3.08 10.26 -15.09
N LEU A 468 3.78 9.13 -15.08
CA LEU A 468 4.94 8.84 -15.93
C LEU A 468 4.59 8.12 -17.25
N ARG A 469 3.37 7.58 -17.40
CA ARG A 469 2.94 6.74 -18.54
C ARG A 469 3.09 7.41 -19.92
N HIS A 470 3.08 8.74 -19.98
CA HIS A 470 3.19 9.52 -21.22
C HIS A 470 4.54 10.26 -21.35
N THR A 471 5.60 9.72 -20.75
CA THR A 471 6.96 10.30 -20.77
C THR A 471 7.96 9.31 -21.36
N MET A 472 9.24 9.71 -21.49
CA MET A 472 10.33 8.79 -21.81
C MET A 472 10.45 7.65 -20.80
N ALA A 473 9.88 7.75 -19.60
CA ALA A 473 9.87 6.62 -18.69
C ALA A 473 9.17 5.43 -19.34
N LYS A 474 8.09 5.66 -20.10
CA LYS A 474 7.46 4.64 -20.93
C LYS A 474 8.43 4.13 -21.98
N ASP A 475 9.03 5.00 -22.79
CA ASP A 475 9.95 4.59 -23.84
C ASP A 475 11.16 3.82 -23.28
N ILE A 476 11.69 4.22 -22.13
CA ILE A 476 12.83 3.59 -21.46
C ILE A 476 12.41 2.23 -20.90
N VAL A 477 11.31 2.15 -20.16
CA VAL A 477 10.84 0.86 -19.61
C VAL A 477 10.47 -0.08 -20.75
N GLN A 478 9.82 0.42 -21.81
CA GLN A 478 9.54 -0.36 -23.03
C GLN A 478 10.84 -0.85 -23.66
N ASP A 479 11.81 0.03 -23.88
CA ASP A 479 13.12 -0.32 -24.45
C ASP A 479 13.86 -1.35 -23.60
N GLN A 480 13.75 -1.28 -22.27
CA GLN A 480 14.38 -2.25 -21.37
C GLN A 480 13.75 -3.65 -21.42
N ILE A 481 12.57 -3.85 -22.03
CA ILE A 481 12.06 -5.20 -22.33
C ILE A 481 12.98 -5.93 -23.30
N SER A 482 13.70 -5.21 -24.18
CA SER A 482 14.71 -5.81 -25.07
C SER A 482 15.81 -6.58 -24.33
N ALA A 483 15.99 -6.32 -23.03
CA ALA A 483 16.94 -7.00 -22.17
C ALA A 483 16.47 -8.39 -21.71
N SER A 484 15.17 -8.70 -21.79
CA SER A 484 14.63 -10.05 -21.61
C SER A 484 14.86 -10.86 -22.89
N PHE A 485 15.21 -12.14 -22.74
CA PHE A 485 15.44 -13.03 -23.89
C PHE A 485 14.10 -13.63 -24.37
N PRO A 486 13.60 -13.29 -25.57
CA PRO A 486 12.23 -13.64 -25.99
C PRO A 486 11.98 -15.14 -26.12
N PHE A 487 13.03 -15.94 -26.27
CA PHE A 487 12.98 -17.39 -26.38
C PHE A 487 13.39 -18.12 -25.07
N GLY A 488 13.62 -17.37 -23.97
CA GLY A 488 14.15 -17.93 -22.73
C GLY A 488 13.29 -19.02 -22.13
N ALA A 489 11.97 -18.84 -22.13
CA ALA A 489 11.02 -19.82 -21.62
C ALA A 489 11.09 -21.18 -22.37
N LEU A 490 11.48 -21.19 -23.65
CA LEU A 490 11.58 -22.41 -24.45
C LEU A 490 12.77 -23.28 -24.07
N LEU A 491 13.79 -22.72 -23.42
CA LEU A 491 14.99 -23.47 -22.99
C LEU A 491 14.83 -24.11 -21.62
N ILE A 492 13.79 -23.72 -20.87
CA ILE A 492 13.61 -24.16 -19.49
C ILE A 492 13.19 -25.63 -19.38
N PRO A 493 12.30 -26.19 -20.22
CA PRO A 493 11.85 -27.57 -20.07
C PRO A 493 13.00 -28.57 -20.00
N GLU A 494 13.94 -28.51 -20.94
CA GLU A 494 15.06 -29.45 -21.00
C GLU A 494 16.03 -29.29 -19.82
N LEU A 495 16.32 -28.04 -19.42
CA LEU A 495 17.17 -27.77 -18.25
C LEU A 495 16.50 -28.23 -16.96
N ALA A 496 15.22 -27.92 -16.79
CA ALA A 496 14.42 -28.29 -15.62
C ALA A 496 14.26 -29.81 -15.51
N GLN A 497 14.01 -30.49 -16.64
CA GLN A 497 13.93 -31.94 -16.72
C GLN A 497 15.23 -32.61 -16.29
N ALA A 498 16.39 -32.09 -16.72
CA ALA A 498 17.70 -32.61 -16.36
C ALA A 498 17.94 -32.56 -14.85
N VAL A 499 17.47 -31.49 -14.19
CA VAL A 499 17.63 -31.30 -12.75
C VAL A 499 16.38 -31.66 -11.94
N GLY A 500 15.41 -32.36 -12.52
CA GLY A 500 14.23 -32.87 -11.79
C GLY A 500 13.32 -31.78 -11.21
N VAL A 501 13.26 -30.61 -11.84
CA VAL A 501 12.34 -29.51 -11.48
C VAL A 501 11.07 -29.63 -12.34
N VAL A 502 9.89 -29.54 -11.73
CA VAL A 502 8.61 -29.58 -12.46
C VAL A 502 8.53 -28.38 -13.41
N HIS A 503 8.09 -28.61 -14.64
CA HIS A 503 8.03 -27.57 -15.66
C HIS A 503 6.85 -27.81 -16.62
N THR A 504 6.30 -26.73 -17.15
CA THR A 504 5.39 -26.75 -18.31
C THR A 504 6.19 -26.96 -19.60
N LYS A 505 5.48 -27.10 -20.73
CA LYS A 505 6.08 -27.15 -22.07
C LYS A 505 5.56 -25.96 -22.89
N PRO A 506 6.12 -24.76 -22.69
CA PRO A 506 5.65 -23.57 -23.38
C PRO A 506 5.96 -23.64 -24.88
N GLU A 507 5.03 -23.17 -25.69
CA GLU A 507 5.16 -23.03 -27.14
C GLU A 507 4.93 -21.57 -27.55
N LEU A 508 5.69 -21.07 -28.52
CA LEU A 508 5.38 -19.79 -29.15
C LEU A 508 4.36 -19.99 -30.28
N VAL A 509 3.23 -19.31 -30.19
CA VAL A 509 2.13 -19.38 -31.16
C VAL A 509 1.74 -17.99 -31.65
N TRP A 510 1.17 -17.93 -32.84
CA TRP A 510 0.53 -16.73 -33.38
C TRP A 510 -0.98 -16.83 -33.19
N LEU A 511 -1.58 -15.84 -32.52
CA LEU A 511 -3.03 -15.72 -32.43
C LEU A 511 -3.50 -14.80 -33.56
N ALA A 512 -4.21 -15.36 -34.54
CA ALA A 512 -4.76 -14.58 -35.65
C ALA A 512 -6.05 -13.84 -35.25
N ASP A 513 -6.62 -13.09 -36.19
CA ASP A 513 -7.97 -12.52 -36.10
C ASP A 513 -9.03 -13.63 -36.13
N ASP A 514 -9.16 -14.33 -35.00
CA ASP A 514 -10.05 -15.47 -34.78
C ASP A 514 -11.37 -15.00 -34.15
N PRO A 515 -12.54 -15.24 -34.79
CA PRO A 515 -13.83 -14.87 -34.23
C PRO A 515 -14.14 -15.47 -32.85
N GLY A 516 -13.47 -16.58 -32.46
CA GLY A 516 -13.55 -17.16 -31.13
C GLY A 516 -13.08 -16.21 -30.01
N LEU A 517 -12.39 -15.12 -30.34
CA LEU A 517 -11.97 -14.10 -29.38
C LEU A 517 -13.13 -13.22 -28.87
N GLY A 518 -14.24 -13.14 -29.58
CA GLY A 518 -15.41 -12.36 -29.15
C GLY A 518 -15.04 -10.90 -28.81
N ILE A 519 -15.33 -10.47 -27.57
CA ILE A 519 -15.03 -9.12 -27.09
C ILE A 519 -13.53 -8.82 -27.00
N TYR A 520 -12.68 -9.85 -26.97
CA TYR A 520 -11.23 -9.72 -26.81
C TYR A 520 -10.49 -9.54 -28.15
N MET A 521 -11.19 -9.63 -29.27
CA MET A 521 -10.61 -9.65 -30.62
C MET A 521 -9.74 -8.42 -30.91
N GLU A 522 -10.21 -7.21 -30.58
CA GLU A 522 -9.47 -5.96 -30.83
C GLU A 522 -8.15 -5.89 -30.05
N GLU A 523 -8.08 -6.53 -28.88
CA GLU A 523 -6.92 -6.43 -28.00
C GLU A 523 -5.91 -7.57 -28.16
N PHE A 524 -6.36 -8.76 -28.58
CA PHE A 524 -5.57 -10.00 -28.59
C PHE A 524 -5.25 -10.56 -29.99
N ALA A 525 -5.94 -10.15 -31.04
CA ALA A 525 -5.67 -10.65 -32.37
C ALA A 525 -4.34 -10.14 -32.93
N ASN A 526 -3.73 -10.93 -33.82
CA ASN A 526 -2.55 -10.62 -34.61
C ASN A 526 -1.27 -10.34 -33.78
N ALA A 527 -0.98 -11.21 -32.81
CA ALA A 527 0.23 -11.11 -31.99
C ALA A 527 0.80 -12.48 -31.61
N VAL A 528 2.05 -12.47 -31.12
CA VAL A 528 2.78 -13.65 -30.64
C VAL A 528 2.51 -13.87 -29.15
N TYR A 529 2.20 -15.11 -28.80
CA TYR A 529 1.90 -15.53 -27.44
C TYR A 529 2.71 -16.75 -27.04
N LEU A 530 3.05 -16.81 -25.75
CA LEU A 530 3.44 -18.04 -25.08
C LEU A 530 2.16 -18.80 -24.72
N TYR A 531 2.02 -20.01 -25.25
CA TYR A 531 0.93 -20.93 -24.97
C TYR A 531 1.46 -22.08 -24.12
N GLU A 532 0.87 -22.28 -22.95
CA GLU A 532 1.26 -23.35 -22.03
C GLU A 532 0.06 -23.84 -21.21
N GLU A 533 0.14 -25.09 -20.76
CA GLU A 533 -0.75 -25.62 -19.72
C GLU A 533 -0.59 -24.79 -18.45
N ARG A 534 -1.70 -24.49 -17.77
CA ARG A 534 -1.67 -23.64 -16.57
C ARG A 534 -0.98 -24.34 -15.40
N GLU A 535 -1.28 -25.62 -15.23
CA GLU A 535 -0.90 -26.46 -14.10
C GLU A 535 -0.55 -27.87 -14.62
N VAL A 536 0.61 -28.40 -14.23
CA VAL A 536 1.11 -29.73 -14.63
C VAL A 536 1.62 -30.50 -13.43
N ALA A 537 1.45 -31.81 -13.45
CA ALA A 537 1.94 -32.72 -12.41
C ALA A 537 3.11 -33.57 -12.92
N PRO A 538 4.00 -34.04 -12.03
CA PRO A 538 5.02 -35.02 -12.38
C PRO A 538 4.41 -36.28 -12.99
N GLU A 539 5.05 -36.84 -14.03
CA GLU A 539 4.59 -38.04 -14.75
C GLU A 539 4.41 -39.31 -13.87
N LYS A 540 4.85 -39.27 -12.61
CA LYS A 540 4.86 -40.41 -11.69
C LYS A 540 3.73 -40.41 -10.65
N ILE A 541 2.86 -39.40 -10.65
CA ILE A 541 1.76 -39.28 -9.69
C ILE A 541 0.44 -39.54 -10.43
N ASP A 542 -0.41 -40.41 -9.88
CA ASP A 542 -1.72 -40.69 -10.45
C ASP A 542 -2.66 -39.47 -10.30
N GLU A 543 -3.47 -39.17 -11.32
CA GLU A 543 -4.36 -37.97 -11.34
C GLU A 543 -5.36 -37.91 -10.18
N GLU A 544 -5.71 -39.05 -9.58
CA GLU A 544 -6.62 -39.11 -8.43
C GLU A 544 -5.95 -38.70 -7.10
N ASP A 545 -4.61 -38.64 -7.05
CA ASP A 545 -3.82 -38.53 -5.82
C ASP A 545 -3.19 -37.14 -5.59
N TYR A 546 -3.48 -36.13 -6.42
CA TYR A 546 -2.97 -34.77 -6.23
C TYR A 546 -3.99 -33.65 -6.47
N LYS A 547 -3.68 -32.47 -5.91
CA LYS A 547 -4.40 -31.21 -6.15
C LYS A 547 -3.44 -30.03 -6.28
N TYR A 548 -3.82 -29.04 -7.08
CA TYR A 548 -3.05 -27.80 -7.22
C TYR A 548 -3.48 -26.72 -6.24
N TYR A 549 -2.50 -25.97 -5.74
CA TYR A 549 -2.68 -24.88 -4.79
C TYR A 549 -1.89 -23.64 -5.22
N SER A 550 -2.47 -22.46 -4.99
CA SER A 550 -1.70 -21.21 -4.94
C SER A 550 -0.83 -21.20 -3.68
N THR A 551 0.22 -20.38 -3.65
CA THR A 551 1.10 -20.24 -2.49
C THR A 551 0.31 -19.85 -1.23
N ASP A 552 -0.61 -18.90 -1.31
CA ASP A 552 -1.44 -18.48 -0.17
C ASP A 552 -2.37 -19.59 0.35
N LYS A 553 -3.01 -20.35 -0.57
CA LYS A 553 -3.86 -21.49 -0.18
C LYS A 553 -3.05 -22.63 0.43
N MET A 554 -1.87 -22.91 -0.12
CA MET A 554 -0.96 -23.91 0.43
C MET A 554 -0.46 -23.50 1.82
N LEU A 555 -0.05 -22.24 2.01
CA LEU A 555 0.38 -21.70 3.31
C LEU A 555 -0.72 -21.86 4.39
N ARG A 556 -1.98 -21.61 4.03
CA ARG A 556 -3.12 -21.89 4.94
C ARG A 556 -3.17 -23.36 5.33
N LYS A 557 -3.01 -24.28 4.36
CA LYS A 557 -3.03 -25.73 4.63
C LYS A 557 -1.90 -26.16 5.57
N ILE A 558 -0.65 -25.78 5.32
CA ILE A 558 0.48 -26.21 6.18
C ILE A 558 0.38 -25.72 7.62
N HIS A 559 -0.29 -24.59 7.86
CA HIS A 559 -0.55 -24.10 9.22
C HIS A 559 -1.81 -24.71 9.84
N GLU A 560 -2.74 -25.26 9.06
CA GLU A 560 -3.91 -26.00 9.57
C GLU A 560 -3.54 -27.39 10.12
N ASP A 561 -2.56 -28.07 9.51
CA ASP A 561 -2.19 -29.45 9.88
C ASP A 561 -0.69 -29.74 9.78
N GLN A 562 -0.11 -30.29 10.86
CA GLN A 562 1.31 -30.68 10.97
C GLN A 562 1.68 -31.85 10.05
N ASP A 563 0.68 -32.57 9.54
CA ASP A 563 0.84 -33.67 8.59
C ASP A 563 1.11 -33.15 7.16
N PHE A 564 1.03 -31.84 6.93
CA PHE A 564 1.27 -31.24 5.63
C PHE A 564 2.64 -30.57 5.56
N VAL A 565 3.51 -31.06 4.68
CA VAL A 565 4.93 -30.66 4.63
C VAL A 565 5.34 -30.14 3.26
N ILE A 566 6.41 -29.35 3.21
CA ILE A 566 6.99 -28.81 1.97
C ILE A 566 8.19 -29.66 1.56
N ALA A 567 8.27 -30.01 0.27
CA ALA A 567 9.45 -30.64 -0.30
C ALA A 567 10.61 -29.64 -0.48
N GLN A 568 11.21 -29.15 0.61
CA GLN A 568 12.20 -28.05 0.58
C GLN A 568 13.44 -28.34 -0.28
N LYS A 569 13.91 -29.61 -0.35
CA LYS A 569 15.01 -29.99 -1.27
C LYS A 569 14.64 -29.76 -2.74
N LYS A 570 13.38 -30.04 -3.14
CA LYS A 570 12.87 -29.74 -4.50
C LYS A 570 12.77 -28.22 -4.72
N VAL A 571 12.41 -27.46 -3.69
CA VAL A 571 12.42 -25.98 -3.74
C VAL A 571 13.85 -25.48 -4.00
N LEU A 572 14.83 -25.97 -3.25
CA LEU A 572 16.23 -25.58 -3.43
C LEU A 572 16.72 -25.86 -4.86
N ARG A 573 16.41 -27.04 -5.44
CA ARG A 573 16.76 -27.35 -6.84
C ARG A 573 16.16 -26.36 -7.83
N ALA A 574 14.90 -25.97 -7.65
CA ALA A 574 14.29 -24.94 -8.48
C ALA A 574 15.01 -23.59 -8.34
N ARG A 575 15.35 -23.18 -7.11
CA ARG A 575 16.06 -21.91 -6.86
C ARG A 575 17.51 -21.91 -7.38
N LEU A 576 18.18 -23.05 -7.38
CA LEU A 576 19.50 -23.22 -8.02
C LEU A 576 19.42 -23.05 -9.54
N LEU A 577 18.37 -23.60 -10.17
CA LEU A 577 18.12 -23.38 -11.59
C LEU A 577 17.87 -21.90 -11.88
N ASP A 578 17.05 -21.22 -11.07
CA ASP A 578 16.75 -19.78 -11.19
C ASP A 578 18.05 -18.95 -11.13
N LEU A 579 18.92 -19.24 -10.16
CA LEU A 579 20.22 -18.58 -10.03
C LEU A 579 21.14 -18.87 -11.22
N LEU A 580 21.15 -20.10 -11.75
CA LEU A 580 21.97 -20.46 -12.90
C LEU A 580 21.56 -19.72 -14.17
N ILE A 581 20.26 -19.68 -14.48
CA ILE A 581 19.72 -19.05 -15.71
C ILE A 581 19.57 -17.52 -15.59
N GLY A 582 19.79 -16.96 -14.39
CA GLY A 582 19.67 -15.53 -14.16
C GLY A 582 18.22 -15.03 -14.06
N ASP A 583 17.30 -15.87 -13.60
CA ASP A 583 15.89 -15.51 -13.38
C ASP A 583 15.74 -14.81 -12.01
N TRP A 584 15.70 -13.47 -12.06
CA TRP A 584 15.70 -12.61 -10.88
C TRP A 584 14.29 -12.37 -10.30
N ASP A 585 13.23 -12.61 -11.06
CA ASP A 585 11.88 -12.11 -10.74
C ASP A 585 10.99 -13.09 -10.00
N ARG A 586 11.55 -13.81 -9.01
CA ARG A 586 10.84 -14.94 -8.39
C ARG A 586 9.99 -14.48 -7.20
N HIS A 587 8.66 -14.51 -7.34
CA HIS A 587 7.68 -14.16 -6.29
C HIS A 587 6.51 -15.16 -6.22
N ASP A 588 5.67 -15.09 -5.19
CA ASP A 588 4.71 -16.15 -4.79
C ASP A 588 3.73 -16.59 -5.89
N ASP A 589 3.33 -15.71 -6.83
CA ASP A 589 2.42 -16.04 -7.93
C ASP A 589 3.07 -16.88 -9.03
N GLN A 590 4.40 -16.88 -9.12
CA GLN A 590 5.16 -17.67 -10.10
C GLN A 590 5.38 -19.12 -9.65
N TRP A 591 4.64 -19.52 -8.61
CA TRP A 591 4.66 -20.87 -8.08
C TRP A 591 3.23 -21.39 -7.98
N ARG A 592 3.06 -22.63 -8.40
CA ARG A 592 1.96 -23.49 -7.96
C ARG A 592 2.52 -24.60 -7.09
N TRP A 593 1.64 -25.21 -6.32
CA TRP A 593 2.00 -26.28 -5.41
C TRP A 593 1.16 -27.49 -5.68
N ILE A 594 1.81 -28.63 -5.86
CA ILE A 594 1.17 -29.92 -6.10
C ILE A 594 1.12 -30.60 -4.75
N GLY A 595 -0.07 -30.70 -4.18
CA GLY A 595 -0.29 -31.41 -2.93
C GLY A 595 -0.54 -32.89 -3.21
N GLU A 596 0.50 -33.71 -3.06
CA GLU A 596 0.47 -35.17 -3.23
C GLU A 596 0.06 -35.84 -1.91
N GLU A 597 -0.94 -36.70 -1.94
CA GLU A 597 -1.35 -37.47 -0.77
C GLU A 597 -0.28 -38.51 -0.40
N THR A 598 0.10 -38.56 0.87
CA THR A 598 1.07 -39.51 1.43
C THR A 598 0.43 -40.33 2.56
N LYS A 599 1.15 -41.33 3.08
CA LYS A 599 0.64 -42.17 4.19
C LYS A 599 0.42 -41.39 5.48
N ASP A 600 1.22 -40.35 5.69
CA ASP A 600 1.30 -39.60 6.94
C ASP A 600 0.65 -38.21 6.80
N GLY A 601 0.07 -37.88 5.64
CA GLY A 601 -0.50 -36.56 5.35
C GLY A 601 -0.30 -36.17 3.90
N ARG A 602 0.20 -34.96 3.63
CA ARG A 602 0.36 -34.42 2.27
C ARG A 602 1.72 -33.76 2.09
N GLU A 603 2.41 -34.06 0.99
CA GLU A 603 3.63 -33.35 0.59
C GLU A 603 3.30 -32.33 -0.50
N PHE A 604 3.77 -31.08 -0.32
CA PHE A 604 3.65 -30.03 -1.33
C PHE A 604 4.94 -29.92 -2.15
N ILE A 605 4.81 -30.19 -3.45
CA ILE A 605 5.89 -30.12 -4.44
C ILE A 605 5.80 -28.78 -5.18
N PRO A 606 6.92 -28.03 -5.30
CA PRO A 606 6.91 -26.76 -6.03
C PRO A 606 6.78 -27.00 -7.54
N MET A 607 5.90 -26.23 -8.17
CA MET A 607 5.75 -26.10 -9.61
C MET A 607 6.06 -24.64 -10.00
N PRO A 608 7.31 -24.33 -10.37
CA PRO A 608 7.66 -23.04 -10.96
C PRO A 608 6.88 -22.81 -12.27
N ARG A 609 6.41 -21.59 -12.47
CA ARG A 609 5.86 -21.08 -13.73
C ARG A 609 6.42 -19.70 -14.03
N ASP A 610 6.02 -19.14 -15.17
CA ASP A 610 6.35 -17.78 -15.61
C ASP A 610 7.87 -17.52 -15.68
N ARG A 611 8.48 -17.96 -16.78
CA ARG A 611 9.94 -17.96 -16.99
C ARG A 611 10.38 -16.88 -17.98
N ASP A 612 9.67 -15.77 -18.03
CA ASP A 612 9.90 -14.69 -19.00
C ASP A 612 11.13 -13.82 -18.69
N GLN A 613 11.66 -13.89 -17.46
CA GLN A 613 12.90 -13.21 -17.04
C GLN A 613 14.14 -14.11 -17.08
N ALA A 614 14.03 -15.35 -17.57
CA ALA A 614 15.19 -16.20 -17.79
C ALA A 614 16.17 -15.55 -18.79
N PHE A 615 17.47 -15.59 -18.48
CA PHE A 615 18.55 -14.99 -19.27
C PHE A 615 18.48 -13.46 -19.44
N PHE A 616 17.71 -12.75 -18.60
CA PHE A 616 17.62 -11.29 -18.61
C PHE A 616 19.01 -10.63 -18.49
N VAL A 617 19.39 -9.74 -19.40
CA VAL A 617 20.68 -9.01 -19.33
C VAL A 617 20.54 -7.62 -18.72
N ASN A 618 21.65 -7.03 -18.28
CA ASN A 618 21.69 -5.63 -17.88
C ASN A 618 22.90 -4.94 -18.52
N GLU A 619 22.62 -4.17 -19.56
CA GLU A 619 23.63 -3.47 -20.34
C GLU A 619 23.37 -1.97 -20.41
N GLY A 620 24.38 -1.22 -20.87
CA GLY A 620 24.31 0.24 -20.96
C GLY A 620 24.55 0.96 -19.64
N ILE A 621 24.77 2.27 -19.73
CA ILE A 621 25.18 3.09 -18.58
C ILE A 621 24.04 3.27 -17.59
N ILE A 622 22.81 3.52 -18.07
CA ILE A 622 21.67 3.84 -17.20
C ILE A 622 21.24 2.59 -16.40
N PRO A 623 21.00 1.43 -17.03
CA PRO A 623 20.60 0.21 -16.31
C PRO A 623 21.68 -0.30 -15.32
N GLN A 624 22.96 -0.10 -15.61
CA GLN A 624 24.06 -0.43 -14.69
C GLN A 624 24.15 0.49 -13.45
N ILE A 625 23.73 1.75 -13.56
CA ILE A 625 23.58 2.65 -12.41
C ILE A 625 22.32 2.29 -11.63
N ALA A 626 21.21 2.02 -12.33
CA ALA A 626 19.95 1.62 -11.72
C ALA A 626 20.08 0.30 -10.94
N SER A 627 20.94 -0.62 -11.37
CA SER A 627 21.13 -1.89 -10.68
C SER A 627 21.97 -1.83 -9.42
N ARG A 628 22.42 -0.66 -8.94
CA ARG A 628 23.25 -0.57 -7.72
C ARG A 628 22.46 -1.02 -6.48
N LYS A 629 23.18 -1.48 -5.44
CA LYS A 629 22.62 -1.98 -4.16
C LYS A 629 21.61 -1.05 -3.51
N TRP A 630 21.72 0.26 -3.75
CA TRP A 630 20.86 1.28 -3.16
C TRP A 630 19.73 1.79 -4.07
N ILE A 631 19.56 1.22 -5.27
CA ILE A 631 18.48 1.60 -6.20
C ILE A 631 17.61 0.37 -6.51
N MET A 632 18.01 -0.48 -7.45
CA MET A 632 17.26 -1.68 -7.85
C MET A 632 18.20 -2.87 -8.09
N PRO A 633 18.79 -3.45 -7.04
CA PRO A 633 19.85 -4.45 -7.19
C PRO A 633 19.46 -5.78 -7.82
N LYS A 634 18.17 -6.07 -7.93
CA LYS A 634 17.66 -7.27 -8.62
C LYS A 634 18.02 -7.31 -10.10
N PHE A 635 18.14 -6.15 -10.76
CA PHE A 635 18.45 -6.05 -12.18
C PHE A 635 19.96 -6.24 -12.49
N GLN A 636 20.70 -7.10 -11.80
CA GLN A 636 22.13 -7.29 -12.12
C GLN A 636 22.37 -7.95 -13.48
N GLY A 637 21.42 -8.74 -13.97
CA GLY A 637 21.46 -9.39 -15.26
C GLY A 637 22.27 -10.70 -15.32
N PHE A 638 22.10 -11.42 -16.42
CA PHE A 638 22.72 -12.68 -16.79
C PHE A 638 24.10 -12.42 -17.41
N GLY A 639 25.09 -12.27 -16.53
CA GLY A 639 26.51 -12.16 -16.87
C GLY A 639 27.30 -13.44 -16.53
N TYR A 640 28.59 -13.41 -16.86
CA TYR A 640 29.55 -14.43 -16.41
C TYR A 640 29.61 -14.46 -14.89
N ASP A 641 29.83 -13.31 -14.24
CA ASP A 641 29.83 -13.18 -12.78
C ASP A 641 28.54 -12.52 -12.27
N ILE A 642 28.26 -12.70 -10.97
CA ILE A 642 27.22 -11.99 -10.23
C ILE A 642 27.87 -11.06 -9.20
N ARG A 643 27.46 -9.79 -9.15
CA ARG A 643 28.11 -8.80 -8.27
C ARG A 643 27.70 -8.99 -6.81
N ASP A 644 26.47 -9.43 -6.55
CA ASP A 644 25.95 -9.72 -5.22
C ASP A 644 24.71 -10.63 -5.29
N VAL A 645 24.87 -11.90 -4.92
CA VAL A 645 23.79 -12.91 -4.94
C VAL A 645 22.62 -12.53 -4.02
N ASN A 646 22.89 -11.98 -2.83
CA ASN A 646 21.85 -11.63 -1.87
C ASN A 646 20.83 -10.66 -2.46
N SER A 647 21.33 -9.56 -3.05
CA SER A 647 20.45 -8.55 -3.62
C SER A 647 19.91 -8.90 -5.02
N PHE A 648 20.51 -9.88 -5.70
CA PHE A 648 19.92 -10.49 -6.90
C PHE A 648 18.67 -11.31 -6.54
N MET A 649 18.74 -12.11 -5.49
CA MET A 649 17.64 -12.94 -4.98
C MET A 649 16.60 -12.14 -4.18
N PHE A 650 16.65 -10.81 -4.23
CA PHE A 650 15.82 -9.92 -3.40
C PHE A 650 14.32 -10.21 -3.54
N ASN A 651 13.81 -10.47 -4.75
CA ASN A 651 12.38 -10.75 -4.97
C ASN A 651 11.93 -12.05 -4.28
N GLY A 652 12.76 -13.08 -4.30
CA GLY A 652 12.48 -14.37 -3.67
C GLY A 652 12.65 -14.40 -2.15
N ARG A 653 13.08 -13.31 -1.51
CA ARG A 653 13.44 -13.28 -0.08
C ARG A 653 12.37 -13.81 0.87
N TYR A 654 11.09 -13.59 0.59
CA TYR A 654 9.99 -14.07 1.44
C TYR A 654 9.71 -15.55 1.19
N PHE A 655 9.73 -15.95 -0.08
CA PHE A 655 9.57 -17.32 -0.51
C PHE A 655 10.69 -18.21 0.05
N ASP A 656 11.94 -17.82 -0.17
CA ASP A 656 13.13 -18.58 0.24
C ASP A 656 13.18 -18.75 1.76
N ARG A 657 12.83 -17.72 2.53
CA ARG A 657 12.80 -17.80 4.00
C ARG A 657 11.68 -18.68 4.54
N SER A 658 10.58 -18.86 3.81
CA SER A 658 9.48 -19.73 4.21
C SER A 658 9.70 -21.20 3.82
N PHE A 659 10.45 -21.45 2.75
CA PHE A 659 10.51 -22.77 2.12
C PHE A 659 11.91 -23.38 2.05
N LEU A 660 12.92 -22.72 2.63
CA LEU A 660 14.30 -23.24 2.78
C LEU A 660 14.79 -23.14 4.24
N ASN A 661 13.87 -22.98 5.20
CA ASN A 661 14.20 -22.78 6.62
C ASN A 661 14.51 -24.09 7.37
N ASP A 662 14.12 -25.26 6.86
CA ASP A 662 14.41 -26.57 7.48
C ASP A 662 15.78 -27.11 7.08
N LEU A 663 16.25 -26.76 5.87
CA LEU A 663 17.54 -27.23 5.34
C LEU A 663 18.73 -26.59 6.06
N ASP A 664 19.66 -27.42 6.54
CA ASP A 664 20.96 -26.97 7.07
C ASP A 664 22.01 -26.79 5.97
N ARG A 665 23.26 -26.51 6.34
CA ARG A 665 24.32 -26.22 5.37
C ARG A 665 24.69 -27.49 4.60
N GLU A 666 24.73 -28.61 5.29
CA GLU A 666 25.03 -29.93 4.74
C GLU A 666 23.97 -30.36 3.72
N ASP A 667 22.68 -30.15 4.00
CA ASP A 667 21.60 -30.36 3.05
C ASP A 667 21.76 -29.49 1.79
N TRP A 668 22.16 -28.22 1.95
CA TRP A 668 22.43 -27.34 0.81
C TRP A 668 23.59 -27.86 -0.03
N GLU A 669 24.70 -28.25 0.60
CA GLU A 669 25.88 -28.78 -0.09
C GLU A 669 25.53 -30.08 -0.85
N GLU A 670 24.78 -30.99 -0.24
CA GLU A 670 24.28 -32.23 -0.86
C GLU A 670 23.44 -31.91 -2.11
N VAL A 671 22.40 -31.09 -1.98
CA VAL A 671 21.50 -30.77 -3.10
C VAL A 671 22.23 -30.02 -4.22
N ILE A 672 23.17 -29.13 -3.89
CA ILE A 672 24.00 -28.43 -4.88
C ILE A 672 24.87 -29.42 -5.65
N ASP A 673 25.54 -30.34 -4.95
CA ASP A 673 26.45 -31.30 -5.56
C ASP A 673 25.68 -32.27 -6.48
N GLU A 674 24.49 -32.72 -6.07
CA GLU A 674 23.58 -33.49 -6.92
C GLU A 674 23.11 -32.69 -8.14
N PHE A 675 22.67 -31.45 -7.94
CA PHE A 675 22.23 -30.56 -9.03
C PHE A 675 23.33 -30.37 -10.09
N LEU A 676 24.58 -30.13 -9.65
CA LEU A 676 25.73 -29.94 -10.54
C LEU A 676 26.12 -31.21 -11.29
N ALA A 677 25.90 -32.38 -10.68
CA ALA A 677 26.15 -33.68 -11.29
C ALA A 677 25.09 -34.05 -12.34
N ASP A 678 23.82 -33.75 -12.06
CA ASP A 678 22.69 -34.02 -12.96
C ASP A 678 22.71 -33.12 -14.20
N LEU A 679 23.17 -31.87 -14.06
CA LEU A 679 23.25 -30.92 -15.17
C LEU A 679 24.57 -31.02 -15.91
N ASP A 680 24.72 -31.99 -16.82
CA ASP A 680 25.95 -32.13 -17.60
C ASP A 680 26.12 -31.06 -18.71
N ASP A 681 27.37 -30.83 -19.13
CA ASP A 681 27.73 -29.77 -20.08
C ASP A 681 27.13 -30.00 -21.49
N ARG A 682 26.88 -31.26 -21.89
CA ARG A 682 26.25 -31.56 -23.18
C ARG A 682 24.78 -31.23 -23.15
N THR A 683 24.10 -31.51 -22.04
CA THR A 683 22.70 -31.11 -21.85
C THR A 683 22.55 -29.60 -22.02
N ILE A 684 23.41 -28.80 -21.38
CA ILE A 684 23.44 -27.33 -21.57
C ILE A 684 23.62 -26.95 -23.05
N GLN A 685 24.61 -27.55 -23.72
CA GLN A 685 24.89 -27.27 -25.14
C GLN A 685 23.70 -27.63 -26.04
N SER A 686 23.20 -28.85 -25.95
CA SER A 686 22.11 -29.33 -26.80
C SER A 686 20.81 -28.57 -26.58
N THR A 687 20.54 -28.11 -25.35
CA THR A 687 19.36 -27.30 -25.06
C THR A 687 19.45 -25.95 -25.75
N VAL A 688 20.57 -25.23 -25.64
CA VAL A 688 20.71 -23.93 -26.31
C VAL A 688 20.78 -24.08 -27.84
N GLU A 689 21.40 -25.16 -28.34
CA GLU A 689 21.42 -25.51 -29.78
C GLU A 689 20.02 -25.84 -30.36
N SER A 690 19.01 -26.07 -29.50
CA SER A 690 17.62 -26.28 -29.94
C SER A 690 16.89 -25.00 -30.31
N LEU A 691 17.48 -23.82 -30.04
CA LEU A 691 16.94 -22.54 -30.49
C LEU A 691 16.70 -22.53 -32.01
N PRO A 692 15.73 -21.74 -32.50
CA PRO A 692 15.52 -21.59 -33.94
C PRO A 692 16.84 -21.26 -34.65
N ALA A 693 17.06 -21.86 -35.82
CA ALA A 693 18.31 -21.68 -36.58
C ALA A 693 18.56 -20.21 -37.00
N THR A 694 17.51 -19.39 -37.05
CA THR A 694 17.58 -17.94 -37.28
C THR A 694 18.02 -17.15 -36.04
N VAL A 695 17.88 -17.71 -34.84
CA VAL A 695 18.12 -17.05 -33.54
C VAL A 695 19.46 -17.47 -32.93
N TYR A 696 19.80 -18.77 -32.99
CA TYR A 696 21.03 -19.31 -32.39
C TYR A 696 22.32 -18.53 -32.72
N PRO A 697 22.57 -18.08 -33.98
CA PRO A 697 23.83 -17.41 -34.34
C PRO A 697 24.10 -16.06 -33.64
N TYR A 698 23.13 -15.48 -32.94
CA TYR A 698 23.29 -14.21 -32.22
C TYR A 698 23.98 -14.41 -30.87
N HIS A 699 23.24 -14.87 -29.84
CA HIS A 699 23.78 -15.07 -28.50
C HIS A 699 23.86 -16.55 -28.05
N GLY A 700 23.62 -17.54 -28.92
CA GLY A 700 23.62 -18.97 -28.55
C GLY A 700 24.93 -19.44 -27.90
N ASP A 701 26.06 -19.22 -28.56
CA ASP A 701 27.40 -19.55 -28.02
C ASP A 701 27.72 -18.81 -26.71
N GLU A 702 27.28 -17.56 -26.60
CA GLU A 702 27.50 -16.74 -25.39
C GLU A 702 26.66 -17.26 -24.22
N ILE A 703 25.39 -17.64 -24.44
CA ILE A 703 24.53 -18.22 -23.42
C ILE A 703 25.12 -19.53 -22.91
N ILE A 704 25.61 -20.41 -23.81
CA ILE A 704 26.31 -21.65 -23.43
C ILE A 704 27.53 -21.32 -22.57
N ALA A 705 28.39 -20.40 -23.02
CA ALA A 705 29.60 -20.04 -22.29
C ALA A 705 29.30 -19.46 -20.90
N LYS A 706 28.28 -18.61 -20.79
CA LYS A 706 27.80 -18.08 -19.51
C LYS A 706 27.26 -19.19 -18.61
N LEU A 707 26.38 -20.07 -19.09
CA LEU A 707 25.83 -21.17 -18.29
C LEU A 707 26.94 -22.08 -17.73
N LEU A 708 27.90 -22.47 -18.56
CA LEU A 708 29.05 -23.30 -18.15
C LEU A 708 29.93 -22.58 -17.12
N TYR A 709 30.20 -21.30 -17.31
CA TYR A 709 30.98 -20.52 -16.34
C TYR A 709 30.22 -20.30 -15.03
N ARG A 710 28.92 -20.01 -15.07
CA ARG A 710 28.07 -19.84 -13.89
C ARG A 710 27.98 -21.13 -13.07
N LYS A 711 27.90 -22.28 -13.73
CA LYS A 711 27.97 -23.60 -13.09
C LYS A 711 29.25 -23.76 -12.24
N SER A 712 30.37 -23.15 -12.64
CA SER A 712 31.65 -23.25 -11.92
C SER A 712 31.67 -22.54 -10.56
N TRP A 713 30.86 -21.48 -10.38
CA TRP A 713 30.78 -20.73 -9.12
C TRP A 713 29.45 -20.90 -8.38
N LEU A 714 28.50 -21.67 -8.94
CA LEU A 714 27.13 -21.79 -8.41
C LEU A 714 27.11 -22.20 -6.94
N LYS A 715 27.98 -23.15 -6.55
CA LYS A 715 28.10 -23.62 -5.16
C LYS A 715 28.48 -22.49 -4.20
N ASP A 716 29.51 -21.73 -4.54
CA ASP A 716 29.99 -20.64 -3.69
C ASP A 716 28.93 -19.54 -3.51
N GLN A 717 28.23 -19.17 -4.59
CA GLN A 717 27.16 -18.17 -4.53
C GLN A 717 25.92 -18.67 -3.78
N ALA A 718 25.53 -19.93 -3.97
CA ALA A 718 24.41 -20.53 -3.25
C ALA A 718 24.68 -20.60 -1.74
N LEU A 719 25.88 -21.01 -1.32
CA LEU A 719 26.25 -21.05 0.10
C LEU A 719 26.40 -19.65 0.71
N GLN A 720 26.87 -18.66 -0.06
CA GLN A 720 26.84 -17.26 0.37
C GLN A 720 25.40 -16.78 0.64
N TYR A 721 24.45 -17.20 -0.18
CA TYR A 721 23.04 -16.87 0.01
C TYR A 721 22.43 -17.62 1.21
N TYR A 722 22.76 -18.89 1.41
CA TYR A 722 22.42 -19.66 2.63
C TYR A 722 22.86 -18.92 3.89
N ASP A 723 24.12 -18.48 3.95
CA ASP A 723 24.67 -17.76 5.09
C ASP A 723 23.95 -16.41 5.33
N PHE A 724 23.36 -15.82 4.30
CA PHE A 724 22.59 -14.58 4.41
C PHE A 724 21.18 -14.82 4.96
N ILE A 725 20.43 -15.76 4.39
CA ILE A 725 19.04 -16.05 4.82
C ILE A 725 18.99 -16.77 6.17
N SER A 726 20.06 -17.47 6.56
CA SER A 726 20.17 -18.20 7.83
C SER A 726 20.61 -17.34 9.02
N ARG A 727 20.83 -16.02 8.84
CA ARG A 727 21.17 -15.09 9.95
C ARG A 727 20.03 -14.92 10.94
N GLU A 728 18.82 -14.85 10.42
CA GLU A 728 17.58 -14.74 11.19
C GLU A 728 16.62 -15.78 10.64
N VAL A 729 16.21 -16.78 11.41
CA VAL A 729 15.36 -17.86 10.90
C VAL A 729 14.03 -17.87 11.62
N ASP A 730 12.95 -17.89 10.86
CA ASP A 730 11.58 -18.02 11.38
C ASP A 730 11.14 -19.47 11.21
N ILE A 731 10.70 -20.10 12.30
CA ILE A 731 10.14 -21.45 12.34
C ILE A 731 8.72 -21.32 12.86
N VAL A 732 7.77 -21.82 12.09
CA VAL A 732 6.34 -21.60 12.31
C VAL A 732 5.66 -22.95 12.47
N GLY A 733 4.96 -23.12 13.60
CA GLY A 733 4.15 -24.29 13.90
C GLY A 733 2.79 -24.26 13.18
N SER A 734 1.80 -24.87 13.81
CA SER A 734 0.45 -25.04 13.27
C SER A 734 -0.62 -24.49 14.23
N TYR A 735 -1.89 -24.49 13.84
CA TYR A 735 -3.01 -24.21 14.74
C TYR A 735 -3.43 -25.43 15.59
N LYS A 736 -2.57 -26.45 15.68
CA LYS A 736 -2.74 -27.64 16.52
C LYS A 736 -1.59 -27.71 17.52
N SER A 737 -1.83 -28.39 18.65
CA SER A 737 -0.83 -28.59 19.69
C SER A 737 0.49 -29.19 19.17
N ASP A 738 1.57 -28.48 19.42
CA ASP A 738 2.94 -28.79 19.08
C ASP A 738 3.81 -28.99 20.33
N LYS A 739 4.76 -29.91 20.26
CA LYS A 739 5.88 -29.98 21.21
C LYS A 739 7.12 -29.38 20.58
N ILE A 740 7.63 -28.31 21.19
CA ILE A 740 8.78 -27.56 20.72
C ILE A 740 9.93 -27.77 21.69
N GLU A 741 11.03 -28.37 21.20
CA GLU A 741 12.23 -28.60 22.01
C GLU A 741 13.37 -27.72 21.51
N VAL A 742 13.96 -26.93 22.42
CA VAL A 742 15.13 -26.08 22.14
C VAL A 742 16.28 -26.53 23.03
N ARG A 743 17.42 -26.88 22.44
CA ARG A 743 18.59 -27.34 23.17
C ARG A 743 19.80 -26.49 22.86
N HIS A 744 20.32 -25.81 23.87
CA HIS A 744 21.58 -25.07 23.82
C HIS A 744 22.76 -26.01 24.03
N GLU A 745 23.77 -25.93 23.16
CA GLU A 745 24.99 -26.73 23.23
C GLU A 745 26.17 -25.90 23.79
N PRO A 746 27.18 -26.55 24.43
CA PRO A 746 28.31 -25.84 25.03
C PRO A 746 29.17 -25.02 24.05
N ASP A 747 29.14 -25.36 22.76
CA ASP A 747 29.84 -24.61 21.70
C ASP A 747 29.03 -23.41 21.17
N GLY A 748 27.84 -23.15 21.73
CA GLY A 748 26.96 -22.04 21.38
C GLY A 748 25.95 -22.36 20.29
N LYS A 749 25.92 -23.59 19.78
CA LYS A 749 24.89 -24.04 18.83
C LYS A 749 23.53 -24.21 19.52
N VAL A 750 22.46 -24.11 18.74
CA VAL A 750 21.09 -24.31 19.20
C VAL A 750 20.40 -25.33 18.30
N ASP A 751 19.94 -26.43 18.88
CA ASP A 751 19.15 -27.47 18.20
C ASP A 751 17.66 -27.24 18.46
N VAL A 752 16.85 -27.25 17.41
CA VAL A 752 15.40 -26.97 17.49
C VAL A 752 14.62 -28.07 16.80
N GLU A 753 13.66 -28.66 17.52
CA GLU A 753 12.75 -29.69 17.00
C GLU A 753 11.29 -29.30 17.22
N PHE A 754 10.44 -29.51 16.21
CA PHE A 754 8.98 -29.46 16.36
C PHE A 754 8.39 -30.85 16.16
N LYS A 755 7.48 -31.23 17.05
CA LYS A 755 6.87 -32.57 17.11
C LYS A 755 5.37 -32.45 17.30
N LYS A 756 4.61 -33.20 16.50
CA LYS A 756 3.18 -33.40 16.68
C LYS A 756 2.90 -34.14 17.99
N ILE A 757 1.97 -33.63 18.78
CA ILE A 757 1.49 -34.28 20.01
C ILE A 757 -0.02 -34.54 19.96
N SER A 758 -0.45 -35.64 20.56
CA SER A 758 -1.87 -35.89 20.81
C SER A 758 -2.42 -34.98 21.91
N LYS A 759 -3.75 -34.87 22.02
CA LYS A 759 -4.44 -34.19 23.15
C LYS A 759 -4.05 -34.69 24.56
N LYS A 760 -3.37 -35.83 24.66
CA LYS A 760 -2.86 -36.40 25.92
C LYS A 760 -1.34 -36.16 26.11
N GLY A 761 -0.71 -35.35 25.26
CA GLY A 761 0.72 -35.04 25.30
C GLY A 761 1.66 -36.11 24.74
N ALA A 762 1.14 -37.20 24.15
CA ALA A 762 1.98 -38.23 23.54
C ALA A 762 2.51 -37.77 22.17
N VAL A 763 3.83 -37.81 21.98
CA VAL A 763 4.52 -37.51 20.71
C VAL A 763 4.14 -38.54 19.64
N GLN A 764 3.78 -38.05 18.46
CA GLN A 764 3.36 -38.87 17.33
C GLN A 764 4.40 -38.85 16.20
N GLN A 765 4.87 -37.66 15.81
CA GLN A 765 5.74 -37.48 14.65
C GLN A 765 6.63 -36.24 14.84
N LYS A 766 7.87 -36.31 14.35
CA LYS A 766 8.75 -35.14 14.20
C LYS A 766 8.64 -34.65 12.76
N TYR A 767 8.41 -33.36 12.57
CA TYR A 767 8.24 -32.76 11.23
C TYR A 767 9.19 -31.58 10.94
N PHE A 768 9.92 -31.08 11.95
CA PHE A 768 10.99 -30.10 11.77
C PHE A 768 12.17 -30.45 12.68
N ASN A 769 13.40 -30.28 12.17
CA ASN A 769 14.61 -30.47 12.96
C ASN A 769 15.80 -29.74 12.34
N ARG A 770 16.34 -28.73 13.03
CA ARG A 770 17.52 -28.02 12.54
C ARG A 770 18.43 -27.57 13.67
N LYS A 771 19.73 -27.73 13.45
CA LYS A 771 20.80 -27.21 14.30
C LYS A 771 21.37 -25.92 13.73
N PHE A 772 21.40 -24.87 14.56
CA PHE A 772 21.86 -23.53 14.20
C PHE A 772 23.26 -23.25 14.75
N ASP A 773 24.13 -22.69 13.91
CA ASP A 773 25.52 -22.33 14.24
C ASP A 773 25.66 -20.83 14.51
N PRO A 774 26.21 -20.39 15.66
CA PRO A 774 26.37 -18.97 15.99
C PRO A 774 27.32 -18.21 15.06
N ALA A 775 28.13 -18.91 14.26
CA ALA A 775 28.96 -18.29 13.22
C ALA A 775 28.12 -17.74 12.04
N VAL A 776 26.91 -18.27 11.84
CA VAL A 776 25.99 -17.88 10.75
C VAL A 776 24.71 -17.25 11.32
N THR A 777 24.07 -17.92 12.28
CA THR A 777 22.76 -17.57 12.83
C THR A 777 22.89 -16.68 14.06
N GLN A 778 22.19 -15.55 14.05
CA GLN A 778 22.14 -14.60 15.16
C GLN A 778 20.83 -14.70 15.94
N GLU A 779 19.75 -15.10 15.26
CA GLU A 779 18.41 -15.11 15.84
C GLU A 779 17.57 -16.24 15.24
N VAL A 780 16.86 -16.98 16.11
CA VAL A 780 15.85 -17.97 15.73
C VAL A 780 14.52 -17.55 16.37
N ARG A 781 13.45 -17.54 15.58
CA ARG A 781 12.10 -17.12 16.00
C ARG A 781 11.14 -18.29 15.87
N LEU A 782 10.56 -18.71 16.98
CA LEU A 782 9.65 -19.84 17.07
C LEU A 782 8.23 -19.31 17.27
N TYR A 783 7.32 -19.66 16.37
CA TYR A 783 5.91 -19.30 16.44
C TYR A 783 5.08 -20.55 16.70
N GLY A 784 4.35 -20.58 17.83
CA GLY A 784 3.37 -21.64 18.12
C GLY A 784 2.12 -21.55 17.25
N LEU A 785 1.68 -20.33 16.92
CA LEU A 785 0.40 -20.01 16.26
C LEU A 785 -0.84 -20.36 17.12
N GLY A 786 -1.17 -21.63 17.33
CA GLY A 786 -2.33 -22.04 18.13
C GLY A 786 -2.32 -23.50 18.56
N GLY A 787 -3.31 -23.90 19.35
CA GLY A 787 -3.29 -25.15 20.10
C GLY A 787 -2.56 -24.99 21.45
N GLU A 788 -2.73 -25.98 22.34
CA GLU A 788 -2.00 -26.00 23.62
C GLU A 788 -0.59 -26.58 23.39
N ASP A 789 0.42 -25.73 23.27
CA ASP A 789 1.81 -26.14 22.96
C ASP A 789 2.61 -26.49 24.22
N ASP A 790 3.52 -27.47 24.09
CA ASP A 790 4.48 -27.88 25.11
C ASP A 790 5.91 -27.50 24.70
N ILE A 791 6.43 -26.41 25.26
CA ILE A 791 7.72 -25.83 24.91
C ILE A 791 8.74 -26.11 26.01
N GLU A 792 9.83 -26.81 25.67
CA GLU A 792 10.90 -27.16 26.59
C GLU A 792 12.26 -26.63 26.09
N VAL A 793 12.88 -25.76 26.88
CA VAL A 793 14.21 -25.19 26.62
C VAL A 793 15.22 -25.81 27.59
N THR A 794 16.31 -26.38 27.08
CA THR A 794 17.31 -27.14 27.85
C THR A 794 18.73 -26.84 27.40
N GLY A 795 19.71 -27.42 28.11
CA GLY A 795 21.12 -27.35 27.75
C GLY A 795 21.90 -26.28 28.50
N GLU A 796 23.19 -26.17 28.18
CA GLU A 796 24.13 -25.22 28.80
C GLU A 796 25.03 -24.62 27.73
N GLY A 797 25.37 -23.33 27.85
CA GLY A 797 26.22 -22.68 26.86
C GLY A 797 26.28 -21.15 26.95
N PRO A 798 26.97 -20.52 26.00
CA PRO A 798 27.26 -19.08 26.02
C PRO A 798 26.06 -18.18 25.66
N GLY A 799 24.94 -18.71 25.17
CA GLY A 799 23.77 -17.93 24.76
C GLY A 799 24.06 -16.96 23.59
N LEU A 800 24.77 -17.42 22.56
CA LEU A 800 25.19 -16.58 21.41
C LEU A 800 24.08 -16.37 20.37
N ILE A 801 23.16 -17.34 20.23
CA ILE A 801 21.99 -17.25 19.36
C ILE A 801 20.80 -16.80 20.19
N LYS A 802 20.13 -15.73 19.77
CA LYS A 802 18.90 -15.28 20.42
C LYS A 802 17.72 -16.15 19.98
N VAL A 803 17.01 -16.74 20.94
CA VAL A 803 15.80 -17.53 20.67
C VAL A 803 14.58 -16.73 21.09
N ARG A 804 13.70 -16.39 20.15
CA ARG A 804 12.40 -15.77 20.46
C ARG A 804 11.32 -16.83 20.38
N ILE A 805 10.49 -16.89 21.40
CA ILE A 805 9.35 -17.81 21.46
C ILE A 805 8.10 -16.96 21.55
N MET A 806 7.25 -17.07 20.54
CA MET A 806 5.92 -16.47 20.51
C MET A 806 4.93 -17.60 20.78
N SER A 807 4.24 -17.54 21.94
CA SER A 807 3.16 -18.49 22.25
C SER A 807 2.01 -18.39 21.24
N GLY A 808 1.12 -19.39 21.26
CA GLY A 808 -0.08 -19.45 20.45
C GLY A 808 -1.26 -18.67 21.05
N LEU A 809 -2.39 -18.75 20.35
CA LEU A 809 -3.67 -18.15 20.80
C LEU A 809 -4.24 -18.85 22.05
N GLU A 810 -3.99 -20.14 22.22
CA GLU A 810 -4.37 -20.94 23.39
C GLU A 810 -3.25 -20.99 24.44
N PRO A 811 -3.55 -21.17 25.74
CA PRO A 811 -2.53 -21.18 26.78
C PRO A 811 -1.49 -22.29 26.60
N ASP A 812 -0.22 -21.91 26.57
CA ASP A 812 0.90 -22.82 26.36
C ASP A 812 1.59 -23.19 27.67
N THR A 813 2.34 -24.28 27.64
CA THR A 813 3.27 -24.61 28.72
C THR A 813 4.71 -24.40 28.29
N ILE A 814 5.43 -23.51 28.97
CA ILE A 814 6.81 -23.15 28.62
C ILE A 814 7.72 -23.39 29.82
N ARG A 815 8.70 -24.28 29.64
CA ARG A 815 9.68 -24.62 30.68
C ARG A 815 11.10 -24.38 30.18
N ASP A 816 11.82 -23.45 30.82
CA ASP A 816 13.24 -23.20 30.54
C ASP A 816 14.11 -23.72 31.68
N LYS A 817 14.73 -24.87 31.44
CA LYS A 817 15.72 -25.52 32.32
C LYS A 817 17.16 -25.28 31.85
N SER A 818 17.38 -24.41 30.86
CA SER A 818 18.72 -24.12 30.33
C SER A 818 19.54 -23.25 31.29
N THR A 819 20.86 -23.41 31.26
CA THR A 819 21.81 -22.57 32.02
C THR A 819 22.74 -21.85 31.05
N LEU A 820 22.48 -20.57 30.80
CA LEU A 820 23.25 -19.76 29.85
C LEU A 820 24.10 -18.70 30.54
N ASP A 821 25.28 -18.40 29.97
CA ASP A 821 26.16 -17.33 30.44
C ASP A 821 25.48 -15.95 30.36
N GLN A 822 24.62 -15.76 29.35
CA GLN A 822 23.77 -14.57 29.19
C GLN A 822 22.35 -14.99 28.77
N PRO A 823 21.30 -14.26 29.22
CA PRO A 823 19.93 -14.55 28.81
C PRO A 823 19.78 -14.38 27.30
N ALA A 824 19.37 -15.46 26.62
CA ALA A 824 19.21 -15.48 25.17
C ALA A 824 17.79 -15.89 24.74
N ASN A 825 16.98 -16.42 25.66
CA ASN A 825 15.62 -16.85 25.40
C ASN A 825 14.63 -15.70 25.73
N LEU A 826 13.83 -15.28 24.75
CA LEU A 826 12.86 -14.20 24.89
C LEU A 826 11.45 -14.77 24.66
N ILE A 827 10.65 -14.80 25.71
CA ILE A 827 9.29 -15.34 25.69
C ILE A 827 8.31 -14.19 25.49
N TYR A 828 7.61 -14.17 24.37
CA TYR A 828 6.61 -13.17 24.03
C TYR A 828 5.23 -13.70 24.36
N GLN A 829 4.50 -12.95 25.19
CA GLN A 829 3.18 -13.36 25.66
C GLN A 829 2.23 -12.16 25.75
N TRP A 830 0.95 -12.43 25.55
CA TRP A 830 -0.14 -11.51 25.82
C TRP A 830 -0.44 -11.52 27.31
N ARG A 831 -0.63 -10.32 27.86
CA ARG A 831 -0.75 -10.13 29.32
C ARG A 831 -1.95 -10.81 29.95
N GLU A 832 -3.02 -11.03 29.19
CA GLU A 832 -4.28 -11.57 29.71
C GLU A 832 -4.39 -13.08 29.54
N GLN A 833 -3.41 -13.72 28.89
CA GLN A 833 -3.36 -15.17 28.74
C GLN A 833 -2.69 -15.85 29.95
N GLU A 834 -3.15 -17.05 30.26
CA GLU A 834 -2.72 -17.82 31.44
C GLU A 834 -1.73 -18.94 31.07
N ASP A 835 -0.62 -18.61 30.39
CA ASP A 835 0.45 -19.57 30.07
C ASP A 835 1.08 -20.16 31.36
N VAL A 836 1.41 -21.45 31.32
CA VAL A 836 2.12 -22.13 32.41
C VAL A 836 3.63 -21.96 32.22
N LEU A 837 4.23 -21.05 32.99
CA LEU A 837 5.63 -20.67 32.86
C LEU A 837 6.51 -21.20 34.00
N ASP A 838 7.55 -21.95 33.66
CA ASP A 838 8.65 -22.35 34.55
C ASP A 838 9.97 -21.85 33.94
N LEU A 839 10.30 -20.57 34.14
CA LEU A 839 11.41 -19.89 33.47
C LEU A 839 12.64 -19.75 34.39
N GLY A 840 13.78 -20.30 33.94
CA GLY A 840 15.08 -20.07 34.55
C GLY A 840 15.69 -18.70 34.25
N SER A 841 16.92 -18.46 34.73
CA SER A 841 17.67 -17.20 34.52
C SER A 841 18.07 -16.93 33.07
N SER A 842 17.98 -17.94 32.21
CA SER A 842 18.31 -17.89 30.78
C SER A 842 17.21 -17.22 29.94
N SER A 843 16.02 -17.03 30.52
CA SER A 843 14.82 -16.49 29.87
C SER A 843 14.43 -15.09 30.34
N THR A 844 13.85 -14.31 29.44
CA THR A 844 13.16 -13.04 29.75
C THR A 844 11.75 -13.06 29.17
N SER A 845 10.73 -12.85 30.02
CA SER A 845 9.34 -12.70 29.60
C SER A 845 9.04 -11.27 29.13
N ILE A 846 8.33 -11.15 28.00
CA ILE A 846 7.92 -9.91 27.35
C ILE A 846 6.39 -9.91 27.24
N LEU A 847 5.75 -9.19 28.16
CA LEU A 847 4.29 -9.06 28.26
C LEU A 847 3.76 -7.93 27.36
N SER A 848 2.98 -8.29 26.35
CA SER A 848 2.25 -7.37 25.46
C SER A 848 0.85 -7.06 26.00
N LYS A 849 0.32 -5.87 25.69
CA LYS A 849 -1.08 -5.50 25.97
C LYS A 849 -2.06 -5.91 24.86
N SER A 850 -1.56 -6.41 23.73
CA SER A 850 -2.36 -6.84 22.57
C SER A 850 -1.90 -8.22 22.13
N SER A 851 -2.86 -9.05 21.72
CA SER A 851 -2.64 -10.41 21.22
C SER A 851 -1.97 -10.44 19.85
N SER A 852 -1.86 -9.32 19.13
CA SER A 852 -0.97 -9.15 17.95
C SER A 852 0.51 -9.51 18.20
N VAL A 853 0.89 -9.68 19.47
CA VAL A 853 2.20 -10.27 19.83
C VAL A 853 2.37 -11.71 19.31
N TYR A 854 1.30 -12.39 18.91
CA TYR A 854 1.33 -13.72 18.31
C TYR A 854 1.29 -13.70 16.78
N ASP A 855 0.96 -12.56 16.18
CA ASP A 855 0.86 -12.46 14.72
C ASP A 855 2.19 -12.82 14.04
N TYR A 856 2.12 -13.82 13.16
CA TYR A 856 3.17 -14.13 12.20
C TYR A 856 3.00 -13.25 10.96
N ASP A 857 4.01 -12.44 10.65
CA ASP A 857 4.10 -11.69 9.40
C ASP A 857 5.25 -12.22 8.56
N ARG A 858 4.90 -13.06 7.58
CA ARG A 858 5.82 -13.65 6.62
C ARG A 858 6.60 -12.60 5.81
N LYS A 859 6.02 -11.43 5.54
CA LYS A 859 6.61 -10.38 4.68
C LYS A 859 7.38 -9.31 5.47
N SER A 860 7.62 -9.54 6.76
CA SER A 860 8.31 -8.59 7.66
C SER A 860 9.81 -8.41 7.38
N PHE A 861 10.46 -9.34 6.67
CA PHE A 861 11.90 -9.29 6.41
C PHE A 861 12.28 -8.22 5.36
N LYS A 862 13.13 -7.27 5.76
CA LYS A 862 13.61 -6.15 4.92
C LYS A 862 15.14 -6.09 4.97
N TYR A 863 15.78 -5.76 3.85
CA TYR A 863 17.24 -5.70 3.74
C TYR A 863 17.77 -4.38 4.27
N ASP A 864 18.86 -4.43 5.03
CA ASP A 864 19.60 -3.22 5.43
C ASP A 864 20.11 -2.46 4.20
N LEU A 865 20.02 -1.14 4.25
CA LEU A 865 20.27 -0.25 3.11
C LEU A 865 21.27 0.85 3.48
N ILE A 866 22.29 1.02 2.64
CA ILE A 866 23.19 2.18 2.68
C ILE A 866 23.07 2.92 1.35
N MET A 867 22.66 4.18 1.39
CA MET A 867 22.40 5.00 0.21
C MET A 867 23.24 6.30 0.25
N PRO A 868 23.92 6.67 -0.85
CA PRO A 868 24.58 7.97 -0.94
C PRO A 868 23.55 9.10 -1.05
N LEU A 869 23.84 10.23 -0.41
CA LEU A 869 23.04 11.46 -0.50
C LEU A 869 23.81 12.51 -1.31
N ILE A 870 23.09 13.26 -2.15
CA ILE A 870 23.62 14.40 -2.90
C ILE A 870 22.85 15.64 -2.45
N SER A 871 23.55 16.76 -2.28
CA SER A 871 22.98 18.01 -1.77
C SER A 871 23.38 19.21 -2.62
N LEU A 872 22.39 19.99 -3.05
CA LEU A 872 22.55 21.20 -3.85
C LEU A 872 21.58 22.25 -3.33
N GLU A 873 22.09 23.33 -2.73
CA GLU A 873 21.26 24.38 -2.12
C GLU A 873 21.75 25.76 -2.59
N TYR A 874 20.88 26.77 -2.68
CA TYR A 874 21.28 28.13 -3.05
C TYR A 874 20.54 29.18 -2.21
N ASN A 875 21.26 30.20 -1.73
CA ASN A 875 20.63 31.40 -1.20
C ASN A 875 21.42 32.68 -1.56
N ILE A 876 20.78 33.84 -1.51
CA ILE A 876 21.39 35.11 -1.94
C ILE A 876 22.59 35.53 -1.07
N ASP A 877 22.60 35.12 0.19
CA ASP A 877 23.59 35.54 1.18
C ASP A 877 24.87 34.69 1.10
N ASP A 878 24.73 33.36 1.02
CA ASP A 878 25.79 32.32 1.00
C ASP A 878 26.11 31.74 -0.39
N GLY A 879 25.33 32.07 -1.42
CA GLY A 879 25.51 31.54 -2.78
C GLY A 879 25.14 30.06 -2.88
N LEU A 880 25.84 29.34 -3.76
CA LEU A 880 25.62 27.91 -4.02
C LEU A 880 26.34 27.06 -2.96
N PHE A 881 25.63 26.10 -2.39
CA PHE A 881 26.15 25.00 -1.59
C PHE A 881 26.28 23.74 -2.43
N LEU A 882 27.42 23.07 -2.30
CA LEU A 882 27.64 21.72 -2.83
C LEU A 882 27.90 20.78 -1.65
N GLY A 883 27.19 19.67 -1.61
CA GLY A 883 27.33 18.71 -0.52
C GLY A 883 27.00 17.29 -0.90
N GLY A 884 27.32 16.39 0.03
CA GLY A 884 27.06 14.97 -0.09
C GLY A 884 26.94 14.33 1.28
N GLY A 885 26.48 13.08 1.29
CA GLY A 885 26.23 12.37 2.53
C GLY A 885 25.98 10.88 2.33
N VAL A 886 25.61 10.22 3.42
CA VAL A 886 25.19 8.82 3.42
C VAL A 886 24.03 8.66 4.38
N GLN A 887 23.07 7.84 3.99
CA GLN A 887 22.00 7.34 4.84
C GLN A 887 22.18 5.84 5.04
N TRP A 888 22.09 5.40 6.29
CA TRP A 888 22.07 4.01 6.67
C TRP A 888 20.74 3.68 7.32
N THR A 889 20.07 2.65 6.83
CA THR A 889 18.82 2.12 7.37
C THR A 889 19.02 0.66 7.76
N LYS A 890 18.73 0.34 9.02
CA LYS A 890 18.77 -1.00 9.58
C LYS A 890 17.37 -1.44 9.96
N HIS A 891 16.96 -2.62 9.51
CA HIS A 891 15.67 -3.23 9.86
C HIS A 891 15.81 -4.15 11.07
N GLY A 892 14.68 -4.57 11.64
CA GLY A 892 14.69 -5.46 12.80
C GLY A 892 13.31 -5.99 13.17
N PHE A 893 13.28 -7.01 14.02
CA PHE A 893 12.07 -7.72 14.43
C PHE A 893 10.98 -6.78 14.97
N ARG A 894 9.83 -6.74 14.28
CA ARG A 894 8.66 -5.89 14.61
C ARG A 894 9.01 -4.40 14.75
N LYS A 895 9.90 -3.91 13.88
CA LYS A 895 10.29 -2.50 13.76
C LYS A 895 9.96 -1.98 12.37
N ASP A 896 8.79 -1.34 12.26
CA ASP A 896 8.34 -0.69 11.02
C ASP A 896 8.29 0.83 11.23
N PRO A 897 8.75 1.66 10.25
CA PRO A 897 9.33 1.29 8.96
C PRO A 897 10.76 0.72 9.01
N TYR A 898 11.48 0.94 10.11
CA TYR A 898 12.85 0.46 10.34
C TYR A 898 13.17 0.38 11.83
N ALA A 899 14.26 -0.32 12.21
CA ALA A 899 14.75 -0.32 13.58
C ALA A 899 15.59 0.91 13.89
N LEU A 900 16.42 1.32 12.93
CA LEU A 900 17.32 2.46 13.04
C LEU A 900 17.55 3.07 11.66
N GLN A 901 17.41 4.39 11.54
CA GLN A 901 17.86 5.15 10.39
C GLN A 901 18.78 6.27 10.85
N GLN A 902 19.90 6.47 10.16
CA GLN A 902 20.83 7.55 10.43
C GLN A 902 21.31 8.14 9.11
N SER A 903 21.51 9.45 9.09
CA SER A 903 22.11 10.13 7.96
C SER A 903 23.11 11.18 8.40
N ILE A 904 24.18 11.33 7.61
CA ILE A 904 25.12 12.44 7.72
C ILE A 904 25.21 13.14 6.37
N LYS A 905 25.04 14.46 6.37
CA LYS A 905 25.12 15.33 5.18
C LYS A 905 26.06 16.48 5.49
N ALA A 906 27.04 16.71 4.62
CA ALA A 906 27.95 17.85 4.71
C ALA A 906 27.85 18.71 3.45
N ASN A 907 27.60 20.00 3.65
CA ASN A 907 27.47 21.00 2.60
C ASN A 907 28.58 22.05 2.74
N TYR A 908 29.09 22.54 1.60
CA TYR A 908 30.08 23.62 1.54
C TYR A 908 29.55 24.80 0.72
N ALA A 909 29.51 25.99 1.32
CA ALA A 909 29.08 27.22 0.67
C ALA A 909 30.21 27.86 -0.14
N LEU A 910 30.05 27.98 -1.46
CA LEU A 910 31.12 28.50 -2.32
C LEU A 910 31.43 29.99 -2.08
N LYS A 911 30.45 30.80 -1.66
CA LYS A 911 30.61 32.26 -1.50
C LYS A 911 31.18 32.64 -0.13
N THR A 912 30.68 32.00 0.94
CA THR A 912 31.05 32.32 2.33
C THR A 912 32.10 31.38 2.92
N LYS A 913 32.42 30.28 2.21
CA LYS A 913 33.37 29.24 2.63
C LYS A 913 32.98 28.58 3.96
N SER A 914 31.68 28.55 4.27
CA SER A 914 31.14 27.90 5.46
C SER A 914 30.79 26.44 5.19
N PHE A 915 30.86 25.62 6.24
CA PHE A 915 30.34 24.25 6.21
C PHE A 915 29.07 24.14 7.04
N ASN A 916 28.11 23.38 6.52
CA ASN A 916 26.95 22.91 7.27
C ASN A 916 27.02 21.39 7.33
N ILE A 917 27.11 20.83 8.52
CA ILE A 917 27.07 19.38 8.74
C ILE A 917 25.79 19.07 9.52
N TYR A 918 25.00 18.16 8.99
CA TYR A 918 23.78 17.64 9.59
C TYR A 918 23.99 16.16 9.86
N TYR A 919 23.79 15.75 11.11
CA TYR A 919 23.73 14.35 11.50
C TYR A 919 22.40 14.09 12.18
N GLN A 920 21.59 13.23 11.59
CA GLN A 920 20.25 12.92 12.08
C GLN A 920 20.13 11.41 12.29
N GLY A 921 19.35 11.01 13.28
CA GLY A 921 18.99 9.61 13.42
C GLY A 921 17.70 9.39 14.17
N HIS A 922 17.11 8.23 13.91
CA HIS A 922 15.82 7.82 14.42
C HIS A 922 15.83 6.31 14.68
N ALA A 923 15.58 5.94 15.93
CA ALA A 923 15.40 4.56 16.36
C ALA A 923 13.93 4.35 16.77
N THR A 924 13.22 3.47 16.08
CA THR A 924 11.77 3.30 16.25
C THR A 924 11.44 2.33 17.39
N ASN A 925 10.39 2.63 18.15
CA ASN A 925 9.78 1.75 19.16
C ASN A 925 10.78 1.15 20.18
N LEU A 926 11.78 1.91 20.64
CA LEU A 926 12.81 1.46 21.59
C LEU A 926 12.23 0.89 22.89
N TYR A 927 11.20 1.54 23.46
CA TYR A 927 10.51 1.06 24.67
C TYR A 927 9.03 1.49 24.72
N ASN A 928 8.10 0.55 24.85
CA ASN A 928 6.65 0.81 25.00
C ASN A 928 6.08 1.84 23.97
N LYS A 929 6.41 1.64 22.69
CA LYS A 929 6.10 2.51 21.53
C LYS A 929 6.79 3.88 21.50
N TRP A 930 7.71 4.17 22.43
CA TRP A 930 8.56 5.35 22.35
C TRP A 930 9.77 5.06 21.46
N GLY A 931 10.02 5.92 20.49
CA GLY A 931 11.26 5.99 19.71
C GLY A 931 12.27 6.97 20.31
N LEU A 932 13.48 6.97 19.78
CA LEU A 932 14.52 7.94 20.06
C LEU A 932 14.93 8.62 18.76
N GLU A 933 14.81 9.94 18.71
CA GLU A 933 15.24 10.78 17.58
C GLU A 933 16.38 11.67 18.05
N TRP A 934 17.37 11.94 17.20
CA TRP A 934 18.42 12.90 17.51
C TRP A 934 18.86 13.66 16.28
N GLU A 935 19.37 14.85 16.54
CA GLU A 935 19.87 15.76 15.54
C GLU A 935 21.09 16.49 16.09
N ALA A 936 22.16 16.50 15.31
CA ALA A 936 23.33 17.32 15.55
C ALA A 936 23.57 18.20 14.32
N ILE A 937 23.59 19.51 14.54
CA ILE A 937 23.82 20.52 13.51
C ILE A 937 25.10 21.26 13.85
N MET A 938 25.99 21.35 12.87
CA MET A 938 27.21 22.14 12.96
C MET A 938 27.25 23.15 11.82
N HIS A 939 27.29 24.43 12.19
CA HIS A 939 27.46 25.56 11.30
C HIS A 939 28.80 26.22 11.61
N ALA A 940 29.83 25.96 10.79
CA ALA A 940 31.18 26.48 10.99
C ALA A 940 32.08 26.29 9.76
N PRO A 941 33.18 27.07 9.60
CA PRO A 941 33.35 28.39 10.17
C PRO A 941 32.45 29.40 9.46
N ASN A 942 32.25 30.58 10.05
CA ASN A 942 31.70 31.75 9.37
C ASN A 942 30.24 31.58 8.90
N TYR A 943 29.41 30.87 9.67
CA TYR A 943 27.98 30.85 9.39
C TYR A 943 27.39 32.25 9.54
N VAL A 944 26.56 32.64 8.58
CA VAL A 944 26.06 34.00 8.46
C VAL A 944 24.61 34.05 8.93
N ASN A 945 24.31 35.02 9.78
CA ASN A 945 22.96 35.42 10.11
C ASN A 945 22.84 36.94 10.10
N ASN A 946 21.71 37.50 9.67
CA ASN A 946 21.56 38.95 9.69
C ASN A 946 21.03 39.42 11.05
N PHE A 947 21.47 40.60 11.48
CA PHE A 947 20.89 41.34 12.61
C PHE A 947 20.86 42.83 12.27
N PHE A 948 19.66 43.40 12.27
CA PHE A 948 19.44 44.80 11.96
C PHE A 948 19.10 45.64 13.20
N GLY A 949 19.02 45.03 14.37
CA GLY A 949 18.53 45.65 15.61
C GLY A 949 17.22 45.04 16.09
N TYR A 950 16.75 45.50 17.25
CA TYR A 950 15.47 45.09 17.83
C TYR A 950 14.34 46.06 17.48
N GLY A 951 13.11 45.54 17.41
CA GLY A 951 11.91 46.32 17.19
C GLY A 951 11.54 46.58 15.73
N ASN A 952 10.61 47.51 15.52
CA ASN A 952 10.01 47.83 14.22
C ASN A 952 10.44 49.19 13.67
N ASN A 953 10.95 50.09 14.52
CA ASN A 953 11.32 51.47 14.22
C ASN A 953 12.82 51.66 13.90
N ILE A 954 13.55 50.55 13.69
CA ILE A 954 14.95 50.55 13.25
C ILE A 954 15.09 51.41 11.97
N THR A 955 16.15 52.20 11.87
CA THR A 955 16.47 53.01 10.68
C THR A 955 16.37 52.18 9.39
N SER A 956 15.95 52.85 8.30
CA SER A 956 15.85 52.21 6.98
C SER A 956 17.17 51.52 6.64
N PHE A 957 17.09 50.29 6.13
CA PHE A 957 18.24 49.58 5.56
C PHE A 957 18.94 50.48 4.54
N ASP A 958 20.05 51.11 4.93
CA ASP A 958 20.79 52.04 4.06
C ASP A 958 21.77 51.27 3.19
N LYS A 959 21.26 50.88 2.03
CA LYS A 959 22.02 50.13 1.03
C LYS A 959 23.10 50.98 0.36
N GLU A 960 22.92 52.29 0.30
CA GLU A 960 23.83 53.21 -0.39
C GLU A 960 25.06 53.51 0.46
N GLU A 961 24.90 53.60 1.78
CA GLU A 961 25.99 53.91 2.71
C GLU A 961 26.76 52.66 3.19
N TYR A 962 26.08 51.61 3.65
CA TYR A 962 26.73 50.47 4.34
C TYR A 962 26.62 49.11 3.62
N GLY A 963 25.58 48.94 2.80
CA GLY A 963 25.31 47.71 2.05
C GLY A 963 24.95 46.47 2.91
N PRO A 964 24.53 45.34 2.28
CA PRO A 964 23.98 44.18 3.01
C PRO A 964 25.01 43.39 3.84
N LYS A 965 26.31 43.60 3.62
CA LYS A 965 27.36 42.90 4.39
C LYS A 965 27.57 43.49 5.77
N TYR A 966 27.14 44.71 6.03
CA TYR A 966 27.28 45.40 7.31
C TYR A 966 26.41 44.76 8.39
N TYR A 967 25.20 44.32 8.05
CA TYR A 967 24.24 43.70 8.96
C TYR A 967 24.42 42.18 9.14
N ARG A 968 25.44 41.59 8.51
CA ARG A 968 25.72 40.14 8.57
C ARG A 968 26.61 39.82 9.75
N VAL A 969 26.07 39.08 10.71
CA VAL A 969 26.79 38.53 11.86
C VAL A 969 27.34 37.15 11.51
N ARG A 970 28.64 36.97 11.77
CA ARG A 970 29.34 35.68 11.62
C ARG A 970 29.47 35.01 12.98
N TYR A 971 29.01 33.77 13.08
CA TYR A 971 29.23 32.97 14.28
C TYR A 971 29.36 31.48 13.94
N ASN A 972 29.86 30.72 14.90
CA ASN A 972 29.85 29.28 14.87
C ASN A 972 28.75 28.78 15.79
N GLN A 973 27.95 27.83 15.31
CA GLN A 973 26.90 27.21 16.11
C GLN A 973 26.98 25.70 16.04
N PHE A 974 26.84 25.08 17.21
CA PHE A 974 26.70 23.65 17.36
C PHE A 974 25.46 23.37 18.20
N MET A 975 24.55 22.58 17.67
CA MET A 975 23.31 22.20 18.35
C MET A 975 23.20 20.68 18.36
N VAL A 976 22.82 20.12 19.51
CA VAL A 976 22.48 18.71 19.65
C VAL A 976 21.13 18.62 20.34
N ASN A 977 20.19 17.98 19.67
CA ASN A 977 18.88 17.67 20.21
C ASN A 977 18.73 16.15 20.29
N THR A 978 18.14 15.67 21.37
CA THR A 978 17.66 14.29 21.44
C THR A 978 16.24 14.29 21.97
N TRP A 979 15.36 13.48 21.37
CA TRP A 979 13.95 13.43 21.70
C TRP A 979 13.51 11.99 21.90
N ALA A 980 12.81 11.75 23.01
CA ALA A 980 11.86 10.64 23.06
C ALA A 980 10.66 11.01 22.17
N ARG A 981 10.40 10.19 21.16
CA ARG A 981 9.33 10.38 20.18
C ARG A 981 8.19 9.41 20.46
N ARG A 982 6.95 9.87 20.34
CA ARG A 982 5.76 9.02 20.36
C ARG A 982 4.80 9.44 19.26
N ASP A 983 4.52 8.50 18.36
CA ASP A 983 3.46 8.66 17.38
C ASP A 983 2.12 8.34 18.07
N LEU A 984 1.22 9.32 18.13
CA LEU A 984 -0.08 9.23 18.80
C LEU A 984 -1.17 8.70 17.85
N SER A 985 -1.04 9.02 16.56
CA SER A 985 -1.77 8.48 15.41
C SER A 985 -0.88 8.59 14.17
N GLU A 986 -1.34 8.17 12.99
CA GLU A 986 -0.59 8.28 11.71
C GLU A 986 -0.15 9.71 11.40
N ASN A 987 -0.96 10.69 11.80
CA ASN A 987 -0.80 12.10 11.44
C ASN A 987 -0.42 12.97 12.63
N MET A 988 -0.21 12.39 13.83
CA MET A 988 0.05 13.14 15.06
C MET A 988 1.30 12.62 15.79
N VAL A 989 2.28 13.50 16.01
CA VAL A 989 3.57 13.16 16.62
C VAL A 989 3.85 14.06 17.82
N PHE A 990 4.30 13.46 18.92
CA PHE A 990 4.80 14.15 20.11
C PHE A 990 6.28 13.82 20.35
N LYS A 991 7.09 14.85 20.63
CA LYS A 991 8.53 14.72 20.91
C LYS A 991 8.88 15.49 22.17
N ILE A 992 9.77 14.93 22.99
CA ILE A 992 10.30 15.60 24.19
C ILE A 992 11.72 15.12 24.50
N GLY A 993 12.64 16.03 24.80
CA GLY A 993 13.96 15.63 25.29
C GLY A 993 14.95 16.78 25.39
N PRO A 994 16.22 16.50 25.76
CA PRO A 994 17.18 17.54 26.03
C PRO A 994 17.71 18.21 24.76
N VAL A 995 18.04 19.49 24.92
CA VAL A 995 18.74 20.30 23.92
C VAL A 995 20.05 20.82 24.51
N PHE A 996 21.10 20.79 23.71
CA PHE A 996 22.37 21.46 23.97
C PHE A 996 22.68 22.39 22.81
N GLN A 997 23.06 23.62 23.13
CA GLN A 997 23.46 24.61 22.13
C GLN A 997 24.74 25.30 22.57
N ARG A 998 25.67 25.44 21.63
CA ARG A 998 26.84 26.30 21.75
C ARG A 998 26.85 27.31 20.62
N THR A 999 26.96 28.58 20.96
CA THR A 999 27.14 29.67 20.00
C THR A 999 28.41 30.44 20.34
N ARG A 1000 29.21 30.80 19.34
CA ARG A 1000 30.36 31.68 19.52
C ARG A 1000 30.46 32.64 18.34
N MET A 1001 30.39 33.93 18.62
CA MET A 1001 30.73 34.97 17.65
C MET A 1001 32.26 35.06 17.52
N ASP A 1002 32.74 35.32 16.31
CA ASP A 1002 34.16 35.57 16.05
C ASP A 1002 34.37 37.08 15.90
N GLU A 1003 35.14 37.68 16.80
CA GLU A 1003 35.28 39.14 16.91
C GLU A 1003 35.92 39.75 15.67
N ASP A 1004 37.02 39.16 15.18
CA ASP A 1004 37.76 39.63 14.00
C ASP A 1004 36.88 39.63 12.74
N ASP A 1005 35.96 38.67 12.66
CA ASP A 1005 35.03 38.51 11.54
C ASP A 1005 33.84 39.48 11.58
N ASN A 1006 33.62 40.14 12.73
CA ASN A 1006 32.51 41.04 12.97
C ASN A 1006 32.93 42.49 13.29
N GLU A 1007 34.22 42.83 13.24
CA GLU A 1007 34.75 44.14 13.63
C GLU A 1007 34.01 45.32 12.95
N ASP A 1008 33.86 45.26 11.62
CA ASP A 1008 33.20 46.28 10.78
C ASP A 1008 31.68 46.03 10.59
N LYS A 1009 30.99 45.42 11.55
CA LYS A 1009 29.56 45.04 11.43
C LYS A 1009 28.66 45.87 12.34
N TYR A 1010 27.38 45.94 11.96
CA TYR A 1010 26.34 46.59 12.75
C TYR A 1010 26.30 46.06 14.19
N ILE A 1011 26.40 44.73 14.37
CA ILE A 1011 26.40 44.08 15.70
C ILE A 1011 27.53 44.57 16.62
N ASN A 1012 28.59 45.14 16.05
CA ASN A 1012 29.77 45.64 16.77
C ASN A 1012 29.82 47.18 16.84
N SER A 1013 28.70 47.86 16.58
CA SER A 1013 28.60 49.34 16.60
C SER A 1013 27.97 49.82 17.91
N PRO A 1014 28.77 50.22 18.93
CA PRO A 1014 28.28 50.45 20.29
C PRO A 1014 27.25 51.57 20.42
N ASP A 1015 27.33 52.56 19.52
CA ASP A 1015 26.39 53.70 19.49
C ASP A 1015 25.08 53.37 18.75
N GLN A 1016 24.95 52.18 18.16
CA GLN A 1016 23.85 51.79 17.27
C GLN A 1016 23.09 50.53 17.71
N THR A 1017 23.60 49.75 18.68
CA THR A 1017 22.96 48.50 19.12
C THR A 1017 22.72 48.43 20.61
N ASP A 1018 21.54 47.92 21.01
CA ASP A 1018 21.22 47.58 22.40
C ASP A 1018 21.84 46.23 22.86
N VAL A 1019 22.88 45.76 22.18
CA VAL A 1019 23.50 44.44 22.42
C VAL A 1019 24.86 44.63 23.10
N ASP A 1020 25.14 43.88 24.17
CA ASP A 1020 26.43 43.92 24.86
C ASP A 1020 27.50 43.11 24.10
N ILE A 1021 28.32 43.84 23.34
CA ILE A 1021 29.39 43.29 22.49
C ILE A 1021 30.43 42.49 23.30
N ASN A 1022 30.78 42.96 24.51
CA ASN A 1022 31.81 42.29 25.32
C ASN A 1022 31.34 40.91 25.78
N ASP A 1023 30.04 40.75 25.99
CA ASP A 1023 29.42 39.49 26.38
C ASP A 1023 29.23 38.53 25.17
N LEU A 1024 29.00 39.06 23.96
CA LEU A 1024 28.82 38.25 22.74
C LEU A 1024 30.08 37.54 22.21
N ASN A 1025 31.27 38.09 22.46
CA ASN A 1025 32.55 37.51 21.99
C ASN A 1025 32.94 36.24 22.76
N HIS A 1026 32.30 35.99 23.91
CA HIS A 1026 32.52 34.79 24.68
C HIS A 1026 31.66 33.62 24.17
N PRO A 1027 32.18 32.37 24.25
CA PRO A 1027 31.37 31.21 23.89
C PRO A 1027 30.19 31.08 24.87
N LYS A 1028 28.98 31.00 24.33
CA LYS A 1028 27.74 30.81 25.07
C LYS A 1028 27.32 29.34 25.00
N PHE A 1029 26.98 28.76 26.15
CA PHE A 1029 26.62 27.36 26.31
C PHE A 1029 25.25 27.27 26.98
N TYR A 1030 24.36 26.52 26.34
CA TYR A 1030 23.00 26.31 26.83
C TYR A 1030 22.69 24.83 26.90
N GLY A 1031 21.94 24.44 27.92
CA GLY A 1031 21.37 23.10 28.09
C GLY A 1031 19.95 23.22 28.59
N GLY A 1032 19.04 22.40 28.09
CA GLY A 1032 17.66 22.45 28.54
C GLY A 1032 16.75 21.42 27.89
N LEU A 1033 15.48 21.76 27.69
CA LEU A 1033 14.42 20.84 27.25
C LEU A 1033 13.71 21.38 26.02
N ASP A 1034 13.46 20.53 25.03
CA ASP A 1034 12.67 20.83 23.82
C ASP A 1034 11.48 19.87 23.75
N MET A 1035 10.29 20.43 23.50
CA MET A 1035 9.03 19.72 23.34
C MET A 1035 8.38 20.11 22.02
N ARG A 1036 7.90 19.13 21.24
CA ARG A 1036 7.21 19.36 19.96
C ARG A 1036 5.92 18.56 19.84
N PHE A 1037 4.93 19.17 19.22
CA PHE A 1037 3.66 18.53 18.87
C PHE A 1037 3.27 18.91 17.44
N GLU A 1038 3.10 17.89 16.60
CA GLU A 1038 2.93 18.02 15.16
C GLU A 1038 1.67 17.27 14.71
N VAL A 1039 0.82 17.92 13.92
CA VAL A 1039 -0.34 17.31 13.24
C VAL A 1039 -0.26 17.65 11.76
N ASP A 1040 -0.36 16.65 10.88
CA ASP A 1040 -0.33 16.84 9.42
C ASP A 1040 -1.38 15.97 8.73
N GLU A 1041 -2.48 16.61 8.31
CA GLU A 1041 -3.62 16.03 7.59
C GLU A 1041 -3.65 16.49 6.13
N THR A 1042 -2.50 16.84 5.55
CA THR A 1042 -2.42 17.32 4.16
C THR A 1042 -2.50 16.17 3.15
N ASP A 1043 -3.08 16.47 1.97
CA ASP A 1043 -3.20 15.51 0.86
C ASP A 1043 -1.84 15.13 0.25
N ASN A 1044 -0.86 16.03 0.33
CA ASN A 1044 0.51 15.82 -0.12
C ASN A 1044 1.49 16.67 0.69
N LYS A 1045 2.56 16.04 1.20
CA LYS A 1045 3.57 16.71 2.06
C LYS A 1045 4.40 17.79 1.37
N HIS A 1046 4.59 17.71 0.05
CA HIS A 1046 5.47 18.62 -0.72
C HIS A 1046 4.69 19.61 -1.59
N MET A 1047 3.47 19.25 -2.00
CA MET A 1047 2.60 20.07 -2.83
C MET A 1047 1.15 20.03 -2.31
N PRO A 1048 0.89 20.49 -1.08
CA PRO A 1048 -0.44 20.43 -0.48
C PRO A 1048 -1.43 21.27 -1.27
N ASN A 1049 -2.52 20.64 -1.72
CA ASN A 1049 -3.67 21.31 -2.34
C ASN A 1049 -4.85 21.38 -1.37
N ARG A 1050 -4.87 20.49 -0.38
CA ARG A 1050 -5.94 20.34 0.60
C ARG A 1050 -5.40 19.86 1.94
N GLY A 1051 -6.06 20.26 3.01
CA GLY A 1051 -5.80 19.73 4.35
C GLY A 1051 -5.26 20.77 5.33
N LEU A 1052 -4.78 20.28 6.47
CA LEU A 1052 -4.38 21.10 7.62
C LEU A 1052 -3.05 20.63 8.18
N ARG A 1053 -2.19 21.57 8.57
CA ARG A 1053 -0.97 21.31 9.33
C ARG A 1053 -0.95 22.16 10.59
N PHE A 1054 -0.54 21.58 11.71
CA PHE A 1054 -0.38 22.27 12.99
C PHE A 1054 0.94 21.88 13.63
N TYR A 1055 1.76 22.85 13.98
CA TYR A 1055 3.08 22.65 14.57
C TYR A 1055 3.25 23.51 15.82
N ASN A 1056 3.72 22.90 16.91
CA ASN A 1056 3.99 23.61 18.16
C ASN A 1056 5.32 23.15 18.73
N GLN A 1057 6.10 24.11 19.22
CA GLN A 1057 7.39 23.86 19.83
C GLN A 1057 7.57 24.73 21.08
N LEU A 1058 7.95 24.10 22.19
CA LEU A 1058 8.34 24.77 23.43
C LEU A 1058 9.76 24.36 23.78
N THR A 1059 10.66 25.33 23.88
CA THR A 1059 12.08 25.11 24.18
C THR A 1059 12.49 25.93 25.39
N HIS A 1060 13.06 25.30 26.40
CA HIS A 1060 13.71 25.98 27.53
C HIS A 1060 15.21 25.76 27.42
N LEU A 1061 15.99 26.84 27.50
CA LEU A 1061 17.46 26.84 27.43
C LEU A 1061 18.01 27.49 28.70
N ALA A 1062 18.65 26.70 29.57
CA ALA A 1062 19.35 27.23 30.72
C ALA A 1062 20.81 27.55 30.36
N GLY A 1063 21.32 28.69 30.80
CA GLY A 1063 22.73 29.05 30.64
C GLY A 1063 23.65 28.15 31.46
N LEU A 1064 24.72 27.64 30.84
CA LEU A 1064 25.68 26.71 31.47
C LEU A 1064 27.01 27.37 31.84
N ASN A 1065 27.21 28.64 31.52
CA ASN A 1065 28.36 29.43 31.93
C ASN A 1065 27.96 30.86 32.31
N ALA A 1066 28.91 31.63 32.83
CA ALA A 1066 28.67 32.99 33.33
C ALA A 1066 28.18 34.00 32.28
N ASN A 1067 28.34 33.68 31.00
CA ASN A 1067 28.02 34.55 29.87
C ASN A 1067 26.79 34.05 29.08
N SER A 1068 26.01 33.13 29.67
CA SER A 1068 24.81 32.57 29.05
C SER A 1068 23.61 32.78 29.95
N HIS A 1069 22.57 33.39 29.38
CA HIS A 1069 21.33 33.69 30.10
C HIS A 1069 20.22 32.69 29.75
N SER A 1070 19.39 32.37 30.74
CA SER A 1070 18.33 31.37 30.55
C SER A 1070 17.12 31.96 29.80
N THR A 1071 16.59 31.21 28.85
CA THR A 1071 15.43 31.61 28.03
C THR A 1071 14.40 30.49 27.89
N THR A 1072 13.17 30.87 27.60
CA THR A 1072 12.10 29.94 27.20
C THR A 1072 11.45 30.48 25.94
N GLN A 1073 11.29 29.66 24.91
CA GLN A 1073 10.68 30.02 23.63
C GLN A 1073 9.45 29.12 23.39
N TRP A 1074 8.33 29.71 23.01
CA TRP A 1074 7.16 28.99 22.52
C TRP A 1074 6.82 29.48 21.11
N ASN A 1075 6.75 28.55 20.15
CA ASN A 1075 6.39 28.80 18.76
C ASN A 1075 5.18 27.94 18.38
N SER A 1076 4.24 28.52 17.64
CA SER A 1076 3.04 27.83 17.14
C SER A 1076 2.72 28.26 15.72
N GLU A 1077 2.33 27.31 14.88
CA GLU A 1077 2.00 27.50 13.46
C GLU A 1077 0.80 26.62 13.08
N VAL A 1078 -0.13 27.19 12.31
CA VAL A 1078 -1.23 26.47 11.67
C VAL A 1078 -1.35 26.88 10.20
N SER A 1079 -1.45 25.88 9.31
CA SER A 1079 -1.56 26.06 7.87
C SER A 1079 -2.79 25.35 7.34
N PHE A 1080 -3.55 26.03 6.47
CA PHE A 1080 -4.74 25.52 5.81
C PHE A 1080 -4.55 25.58 4.30
N TYR A 1081 -4.90 24.50 3.61
CA TYR A 1081 -4.86 24.40 2.15
C TYR A 1081 -6.24 24.02 1.65
N TRP A 1082 -6.74 24.75 0.65
CA TRP A 1082 -8.07 24.52 0.10
C TRP A 1082 -8.08 24.70 -1.41
N SER A 1083 -8.66 23.71 -2.10
CA SER A 1083 -8.94 23.72 -3.53
C SER A 1083 -10.36 23.20 -3.79
N ARG A 1084 -11.01 23.66 -4.87
CA ARG A 1084 -12.37 23.22 -5.22
C ARG A 1084 -12.42 21.84 -5.87
N GLN A 1085 -11.40 21.49 -6.63
CA GLN A 1085 -11.33 20.26 -7.44
C GLN A 1085 -9.88 19.76 -7.49
N ILE A 1086 -9.69 18.49 -7.81
CA ILE A 1086 -8.37 17.88 -8.00
C ILE A 1086 -8.34 17.24 -9.40
N PRO A 1087 -7.35 17.55 -10.26
CA PRO A 1087 -6.23 18.47 -10.05
C PRO A 1087 -6.67 19.94 -9.85
N SER A 1088 -6.09 20.61 -8.85
CA SER A 1088 -6.43 22.00 -8.51
C SER A 1088 -6.02 23.01 -9.60
N ILE A 1089 -6.96 23.86 -10.01
CA ILE A 1089 -6.65 25.05 -10.80
C ILE A 1089 -6.20 26.19 -9.88
N ILE A 1090 -6.86 26.35 -8.74
CA ILE A 1090 -6.51 27.33 -7.72
C ILE A 1090 -6.49 26.62 -6.37
N THR A 1091 -5.36 26.74 -5.67
CA THR A 1091 -5.22 26.36 -4.26
C THR A 1091 -5.03 27.64 -3.44
N TRP A 1092 -5.88 27.84 -2.46
CA TRP A 1092 -5.71 28.85 -1.43
C TRP A 1092 -4.93 28.24 -0.27
N ALA A 1093 -3.76 28.79 0.03
CA ALA A 1093 -2.95 28.38 1.17
C ALA A 1093 -2.85 29.54 2.15
N THR A 1094 -3.12 29.32 3.43
CA THR A 1094 -2.95 30.35 4.46
C THR A 1094 -2.28 29.76 5.68
N ARG A 1095 -1.27 30.45 6.19
CA ARG A 1095 -0.49 30.07 7.36
C ARG A 1095 -0.53 31.19 8.39
N PHE A 1096 -0.86 30.84 9.62
CA PHE A 1096 -0.76 31.72 10.77
C PHE A 1096 0.33 31.18 11.68
N GLY A 1097 1.26 32.03 12.08
CA GLY A 1097 2.30 31.63 13.02
C GLY A 1097 2.68 32.75 13.97
N GLY A 1098 3.24 32.35 15.10
CA GLY A 1098 3.70 33.28 16.11
C GLY A 1098 4.64 32.62 17.10
N GLY A 1099 5.37 33.46 17.82
CA GLY A 1099 6.32 33.00 18.81
C GLY A 1099 6.52 34.01 19.92
N VAL A 1100 6.91 33.54 21.09
CA VAL A 1100 7.26 34.35 22.25
C VAL A 1100 8.49 33.76 22.93
N THR A 1101 9.42 34.63 23.31
CA THR A 1101 10.64 34.35 24.03
C THR A 1101 10.58 35.08 25.37
N TRP A 1102 10.75 34.34 26.47
CA TRP A 1102 10.85 34.86 27.83
C TRP A 1102 12.27 34.69 28.38
N GLY A 1103 12.63 35.50 29.37
CA GLY A 1103 13.97 35.55 29.96
C GLY A 1103 14.88 36.58 29.29
N GLU A 1104 16.16 36.54 29.66
CA GLU A 1104 17.20 37.36 29.05
C GLU A 1104 17.75 36.61 27.84
N TYR A 1105 17.33 37.01 26.63
CA TYR A 1105 17.64 36.31 25.39
C TYR A 1105 18.66 37.05 24.54
N GLU A 1106 19.47 36.29 23.80
CA GLU A 1106 20.42 36.84 22.85
C GLU A 1106 19.76 37.14 21.50
N PHE A 1107 20.41 37.97 20.67
CA PHE A 1107 19.87 38.32 19.34
C PHE A 1107 19.59 37.09 18.45
N PHE A 1108 20.37 36.00 18.60
CA PHE A 1108 20.17 34.76 17.85
C PHE A 1108 19.04 33.87 18.40
N GLN A 1109 18.50 34.20 19.58
CA GLN A 1109 17.31 33.59 20.22
C GLN A 1109 16.05 34.48 20.09
N ALA A 1110 16.18 35.67 19.48
CA ALA A 1110 15.05 36.54 19.25
C ALA A 1110 14.02 35.91 18.32
N GLN A 1111 12.76 36.31 18.48
CA GLN A 1111 11.70 36.04 17.51
C GLN A 1111 11.89 36.98 16.32
N THR A 1112 11.93 36.46 15.10
CA THR A 1112 12.35 37.25 13.93
C THR A 1112 11.42 37.14 12.75
N LEU A 1113 11.21 38.28 12.07
CA LEU A 1113 10.51 38.35 10.79
C LEU A 1113 11.46 38.66 9.63
N GLY A 1114 11.23 38.03 8.48
CA GLY A 1114 11.90 38.37 7.22
C GLY A 1114 12.47 37.14 6.49
N GLY A 1115 12.55 37.25 5.16
CA GLY A 1115 13.00 36.16 4.29
C GLY A 1115 11.92 35.12 4.05
N LEU A 1116 12.34 33.90 3.72
CA LEU A 1116 11.44 32.80 3.39
C LEU A 1116 10.72 32.23 4.62
N ASP A 1117 11.25 32.47 5.82
CA ASP A 1117 10.71 31.91 7.06
C ASP A 1117 9.25 32.34 7.30
N ASN A 1118 8.93 33.63 7.10
CA ASN A 1118 7.61 34.18 7.41
C ASN A 1118 7.23 35.52 6.74
N LEU A 1119 8.16 36.26 6.12
CA LEU A 1119 7.87 37.59 5.57
C LEU A 1119 8.76 37.88 4.35
N ARG A 1120 8.30 37.46 3.16
CA ARG A 1120 9.02 37.67 1.90
C ARG A 1120 9.07 39.16 1.55
N GLY A 1121 10.02 39.57 0.71
CA GLY A 1121 10.24 40.99 0.35
C GLY A 1121 11.09 41.76 1.35
N TYR A 1122 11.43 41.12 2.47
CA TYR A 1122 12.38 41.62 3.46
C TYR A 1122 13.56 40.64 3.58
N ARG A 1123 14.73 41.15 3.97
CA ARG A 1123 15.93 40.32 4.20
C ARG A 1123 15.68 39.32 5.34
N ARG A 1124 16.41 38.19 5.35
CA ARG A 1124 16.31 37.18 6.41
C ARG A 1124 16.54 37.84 7.77
N LYS A 1125 15.65 37.59 8.74
CA LYS A 1125 15.69 38.17 10.11
C LYS A 1125 15.77 39.71 10.15
N ARG A 1126 15.01 40.38 9.29
CA ARG A 1126 14.97 41.86 9.18
C ARG A 1126 14.51 42.55 10.46
N TYR A 1127 13.51 41.98 11.14
CA TYR A 1127 12.96 42.51 12.39
C TYR A 1127 13.13 41.46 13.49
N ALA A 1128 13.49 41.89 14.70
CA ALA A 1128 13.73 41.01 15.84
C ALA A 1128 13.04 41.54 17.10
N GLY A 1129 12.53 40.65 17.95
CA GLY A 1129 11.92 41.01 19.22
C GLY A 1129 11.72 39.82 20.15
N ASN A 1130 11.07 40.06 21.29
CA ASN A 1130 10.73 39.00 22.25
C ASN A 1130 9.44 38.27 21.87
N SER A 1131 8.58 38.82 21.02
CA SER A 1131 7.48 38.07 20.41
C SER A 1131 7.23 38.46 18.97
N MET A 1132 6.58 37.59 18.20
CA MET A 1132 6.19 37.83 16.82
C MET A 1132 4.86 37.17 16.49
N ILE A 1133 4.16 37.75 15.52
CA ILE A 1133 2.98 37.17 14.86
C ILE A 1133 3.09 37.47 13.37
N TYR A 1134 2.72 36.50 12.55
CA TYR A 1134 2.66 36.64 11.10
C TYR A 1134 1.49 35.86 10.48
N ASN A 1135 1.08 36.30 9.29
CA ASN A 1135 0.22 35.56 8.40
C ASN A 1135 0.83 35.56 6.99
N ASN A 1136 0.82 34.40 6.34
CA ASN A 1136 1.15 34.23 4.94
C ASN A 1136 -0.09 33.73 4.23
N THR A 1137 -0.52 34.40 3.17
CA THR A 1137 -1.63 33.95 2.34
C THR A 1137 -1.16 33.86 0.89
N GLU A 1138 -1.40 32.70 0.25
CA GLU A 1138 -1.05 32.42 -1.13
C GLU A 1138 -2.27 31.96 -1.92
N ALA A 1139 -2.40 32.47 -3.15
CA ALA A 1139 -3.20 31.90 -4.21
C ALA A 1139 -2.26 31.22 -5.20
N ARG A 1140 -2.23 29.89 -5.21
CA ARG A 1140 -1.43 29.06 -6.12
C ARG A 1140 -2.30 28.71 -7.31
N ILE A 1141 -2.03 29.33 -8.45
CA ILE A 1141 -2.83 29.20 -9.67
C ILE A 1141 -2.06 28.33 -10.65
N ARG A 1142 -2.61 27.17 -11.00
CA ARG A 1142 -2.10 26.29 -12.06
C ARG A 1142 -2.69 26.72 -13.38
N PHE A 1143 -1.84 27.03 -14.37
CA PHE A 1143 -2.32 27.39 -15.71
C PHE A 1143 -2.29 26.24 -16.68
N ARG A 1144 -1.25 25.41 -16.58
CA ARG A 1144 -0.99 24.39 -17.58
C ARG A 1144 -0.22 23.23 -16.99
N ASP A 1145 -0.73 22.05 -17.32
CA ASP A 1145 0.04 20.82 -17.29
C ASP A 1145 0.66 20.63 -18.66
N PHE A 1146 1.94 20.28 -18.69
CA PHE A 1146 2.62 19.95 -19.91
C PHE A 1146 3.42 18.68 -19.71
N GLN A 1147 3.40 17.84 -20.73
CA GLN A 1147 4.22 16.65 -20.77
C GLN A 1147 5.50 17.00 -21.54
N THR A 1148 6.63 16.84 -20.86
CA THR A 1148 7.92 16.82 -21.54
C THR A 1148 8.29 15.38 -21.85
N ARG A 1149 9.27 15.19 -22.74
CA ARG A 1149 9.85 13.87 -22.94
C ARG A 1149 10.45 13.31 -21.63
N LEU A 1150 10.94 14.11 -20.69
CA LEU A 1150 11.60 13.59 -19.48
C LEU A 1150 10.62 13.25 -18.35
N PHE A 1151 9.61 14.10 -18.13
CA PHE A 1151 8.64 14.00 -17.03
C PHE A 1151 7.39 14.85 -17.32
N PRO A 1152 6.19 14.52 -16.77
CA PRO A 1152 5.11 15.49 -16.67
C PRO A 1152 5.55 16.64 -15.75
N ALA A 1153 5.08 17.85 -16.05
CA ALA A 1153 5.23 18.96 -15.13
C ALA A 1153 4.00 19.85 -15.16
N SER A 1154 3.65 20.38 -14.00
CA SER A 1154 2.70 21.47 -13.88
C SER A 1154 3.44 22.79 -13.73
N THR A 1155 2.89 23.86 -14.29
CA THR A 1155 3.38 25.20 -14.01
C THR A 1155 2.24 26.15 -13.67
N GLY A 1156 2.57 27.15 -12.88
CA GLY A 1156 1.63 28.12 -12.39
C GLY A 1156 2.28 29.39 -11.88
N LEU A 1157 1.42 30.25 -11.33
CA LEU A 1157 1.79 31.44 -10.61
C LEU A 1157 1.39 31.26 -9.15
N VAL A 1158 2.17 31.84 -8.25
CA VAL A 1158 1.75 32.12 -6.89
C VAL A 1158 1.55 33.63 -6.79
N VAL A 1159 0.41 34.06 -6.26
CA VAL A 1159 0.24 35.43 -5.77
C VAL A 1159 0.13 35.35 -4.27
N PHE A 1160 0.93 36.15 -3.56
CA PHE A 1160 0.97 36.05 -2.12
C PHE A 1160 0.97 37.41 -1.44
N HIS A 1161 0.46 37.42 -0.21
CA HIS A 1161 0.53 38.53 0.71
C HIS A 1161 1.03 38.03 2.06
N ASP A 1162 2.14 38.58 2.51
CA ASP A 1162 2.73 38.30 3.81
C ASP A 1162 2.56 39.52 4.71
N ILE A 1163 2.25 39.29 5.98
CA ILE A 1163 2.15 40.36 6.97
C ILE A 1163 2.65 39.86 8.33
N GLY A 1164 3.38 40.70 9.04
CA GLY A 1164 3.81 40.37 10.39
C GLY A 1164 4.26 41.57 11.19
N ARG A 1165 4.40 41.34 12.50
CA ARG A 1165 4.96 42.29 13.45
C ARG A 1165 5.75 41.58 14.54
N VAL A 1166 6.80 42.24 15.04
CA VAL A 1166 7.52 41.85 16.26
C VAL A 1166 7.16 42.81 17.40
N TRP A 1167 7.34 42.36 18.63
CA TRP A 1167 7.29 43.21 19.83
C TRP A 1167 8.62 43.14 20.56
N TYR A 1168 9.08 44.29 21.05
CA TYR A 1168 10.30 44.44 21.82
C TYR A 1168 10.08 45.55 22.86
N ALA A 1169 10.24 45.25 24.15
CA ALA A 1169 10.30 46.31 25.18
C ALA A 1169 11.73 46.87 25.17
N PRO A 1170 11.97 48.19 24.99
CA PRO A 1170 11.17 49.35 25.43
C PRO A 1170 10.38 50.09 24.32
N GLU A 1171 10.15 49.47 23.16
CA GLU A 1171 9.51 50.13 22.00
C GLU A 1171 7.97 50.14 22.11
N ASP A 1172 7.35 51.29 21.83
CA ASP A 1172 5.89 51.43 21.61
C ASP A 1172 5.60 51.70 20.13
N SER A 1173 5.71 50.67 19.28
CA SER A 1173 5.49 50.77 17.83
C SER A 1173 4.26 49.97 17.41
N HIS A 1174 3.29 50.61 16.75
CA HIS A 1174 2.12 49.94 16.15
C HIS A 1174 2.33 49.51 14.69
N LYS A 1175 3.56 49.56 14.19
CA LYS A 1175 3.88 49.30 12.77
C LYS A 1175 3.75 47.80 12.44
N TRP A 1176 2.99 47.51 11.39
CA TRP A 1176 2.95 46.19 10.75
C TRP A 1176 3.75 46.24 9.45
N HIS A 1177 4.48 45.17 9.16
CA HIS A 1177 5.24 45.03 7.93
C HIS A 1177 4.51 44.05 7.03
N ASN A 1178 4.28 44.44 5.78
CA ASN A 1178 3.62 43.61 4.80
C ASN A 1178 4.37 43.63 3.48
N SER A 1179 4.16 42.57 2.71
CA SER A 1179 4.61 42.49 1.33
C SER A 1179 3.54 41.85 0.49
N LEU A 1180 3.47 42.31 -0.76
CA LEU A 1180 2.74 41.64 -1.81
C LEU A 1180 3.77 41.05 -2.77
N GLY A 1181 3.50 39.89 -3.34
CA GLY A 1181 4.40 39.33 -4.34
C GLY A 1181 3.73 38.38 -5.31
N VAL A 1182 4.51 38.06 -6.33
CA VAL A 1182 4.13 37.17 -7.42
C VAL A 1182 5.30 36.26 -7.71
N GLY A 1183 5.05 34.97 -7.87
CA GLY A 1183 6.05 33.99 -8.24
C GLY A 1183 5.56 33.08 -9.35
N VAL A 1184 6.51 32.47 -10.06
CA VAL A 1184 6.26 31.35 -10.98
C VAL A 1184 6.69 30.08 -10.30
N TRP A 1185 5.93 29.00 -10.49
CA TRP A 1185 6.33 27.70 -10.01
C TRP A 1185 6.28 26.65 -11.12
N LEU A 1186 7.17 25.68 -11.01
CA LEU A 1186 7.25 24.49 -11.84
C LEU A 1186 7.27 23.29 -10.90
N ALA A 1187 6.42 22.31 -11.15
CA ALA A 1187 6.38 21.08 -10.38
C ALA A 1187 6.67 19.87 -11.29
N PRO A 1188 7.94 19.48 -11.49
CA PRO A 1188 8.28 18.22 -12.14
C PRO A 1188 7.67 17.07 -11.36
N LEU A 1189 7.07 16.10 -12.07
CA LEU A 1189 6.43 14.93 -11.46
C LEU A 1189 5.32 15.26 -10.45
N ASN A 1190 4.87 16.52 -10.35
CA ASN A 1190 3.91 16.95 -9.31
C ASN A 1190 4.30 16.52 -7.88
N SER A 1191 5.60 16.29 -7.63
CA SER A 1191 6.14 15.78 -6.36
C SER A 1191 7.21 16.69 -5.78
N LEU A 1192 7.89 17.45 -6.64
CA LEU A 1192 8.84 18.49 -6.25
C LEU A 1192 8.34 19.81 -6.82
N VAL A 1193 8.27 20.86 -5.99
CA VAL A 1193 7.96 22.22 -6.46
C VAL A 1193 9.27 23.00 -6.55
N VAL A 1194 9.42 23.78 -7.60
CA VAL A 1194 10.47 24.78 -7.75
C VAL A 1194 9.79 26.12 -7.98
N SER A 1195 9.97 27.09 -7.08
CA SER A 1195 9.37 28.42 -7.20
C SER A 1195 10.42 29.51 -7.36
N GLY A 1196 10.08 30.52 -8.14
CA GLY A 1196 10.80 31.78 -8.26
C GLY A 1196 9.85 32.93 -7.93
N ASP A 1197 10.05 33.56 -6.78
CA ASP A 1197 9.13 34.54 -6.22
C ASP A 1197 9.74 35.95 -6.25
N LEU A 1198 8.98 36.94 -6.71
CA LEU A 1198 9.31 38.36 -6.63
C LEU A 1198 8.39 39.03 -5.59
N ALA A 1199 8.99 39.46 -4.49
CA ALA A 1199 8.28 40.06 -3.36
C ALA A 1199 8.57 41.56 -3.26
N PHE A 1200 7.52 42.36 -3.16
CA PHE A 1200 7.57 43.82 -3.03
C PHE A 1200 7.39 44.20 -1.56
N GLY A 1201 8.50 44.43 -0.86
CA GLY A 1201 8.51 45.01 0.48
C GLY A 1201 8.57 46.54 0.43
N GLN A 1202 8.34 47.20 1.57
CA GLN A 1202 8.47 48.66 1.67
C GLN A 1202 9.90 49.16 1.41
N GLU A 1203 10.91 48.34 1.70
CA GLU A 1203 12.34 48.72 1.63
C GLU A 1203 13.02 48.25 0.35
N GLU A 1204 12.73 47.03 -0.12
CA GLU A 1204 13.34 46.44 -1.31
C GLU A 1204 12.33 45.57 -2.08
N THR A 1205 12.63 45.34 -3.36
CA THR A 1205 12.04 44.23 -4.12
C THR A 1205 13.05 43.08 -4.17
N LEU A 1206 12.66 41.91 -3.69
CA LEU A 1206 13.55 40.75 -3.57
C LEU A 1206 13.05 39.59 -4.43
N PHE A 1207 13.97 38.98 -5.16
CA PHE A 1207 13.75 37.72 -5.86
C PHE A 1207 14.29 36.56 -5.02
N THR A 1208 13.48 35.51 -4.85
CA THR A 1208 13.85 34.27 -4.15
C THR A 1208 13.60 33.06 -5.03
N PHE A 1209 14.47 32.05 -4.92
CA PHE A 1209 14.34 30.78 -5.63
C PHE A 1209 14.32 29.64 -4.61
N ASN A 1210 13.29 28.79 -4.67
CA ASN A 1210 13.01 27.78 -3.65
C ASN A 1210 12.74 26.41 -4.27
N PHE A 1211 13.12 25.36 -3.56
CA PHE A 1211 12.66 23.99 -3.80
C PHE A 1211 11.47 23.70 -2.87
N GLY A 1212 10.30 24.21 -3.24
CA GLY A 1212 9.05 24.12 -2.49
C GLY A 1212 8.19 25.37 -2.69
N TYR A 1213 6.97 25.35 -2.16
CA TYR A 1213 6.31 26.60 -1.77
C TYR A 1213 6.91 27.12 -0.46
N GLN A 1214 6.49 28.29 0.01
CA GLN A 1214 6.96 28.81 1.30
C GLN A 1214 6.57 27.90 2.47
N PHE A 1215 5.36 27.33 2.45
CA PHE A 1215 4.82 26.46 3.49
C PHE A 1215 3.86 25.42 2.93
#